data_AF-A0A2Z2MJ39-F1
#
_entry.id   AF-A0A2Z2MJ39-F1
#
_cell.length_a   1.000
_cell.length_b   1.000
_cell.length_c   1.000
_cell.angle_alpha   90.00
_cell.angle_beta   90.00
_cell.angle_gamma   90.00
#
_symmetry.space_group_name_H-M   'P 1'
#
loop_
_entity.id
_entity.type
_entity.pdbx_description
1 polymer ?
#
loop_
_entity_poly.entity_id
_entity_poly.type
_entity_poly.pdbx_seq_one_letter_code
_entity_poly.pdbx_strand_id
1 'polypeptide(L)'
;MKRRGFLMNSAVLLLLIPLLLLIATYEDASSMIIASQGEKVEIERTFRVTSYLEEDFKNTLSLSTKRAIALTVDYATAERPLDNSSRALEQLVMYGHYSYIGGTNSNWTAREKFFMKNNTIRDWLRNMKWELRKQGYIMKTSPDDIMRNMKLTIAPLDSFHIVVNASIPNIVIEDLSGKVVYNSSIPQNGSVYVVIPIEGIEDPLFPHLTKGRASRIISACKFAYPSITPPYIKMDGYGQSSIKTFSGQLYNVPRGGKIFYGDKYISGSNLLGYVMANQPSESPNAPYIFNTSLNGKRTSPLSVFSPGDIGVMTFDSVSGGGTGTQAHWCEKNMEFRTNMTLPSTAPLNSLVLLVLNPSNVPFGSAVHDGNAASIRIYKRSDTACEMAPYWIEYWGDDKILIWLNTTDTRDYTVYYSTSDQSMEWEGNIALFPVHNESVTLPAAEEWSELVSDIPWESFFVRYSLKAESNARDFDSGVEMSFNSSKCLLVVKSISTSIFSGVDTEDIQIPIYLSPDNISKLGAQWTTNRAAIEITDVYGNKVPFWIEYWDSDGALIWVKANLTNDESLLEEFFKMMYGFMPSFVQRWMEWMFGWLSDYYYNAFLICPSDGQPTRGDGNKVFEFFDDFSGNSLDTSKWNYKTAQGGSYSVSNGILSLQGDKDSKADVWIWTKKTFPSSYVIGMKAYLKNQPFFMWYIDSDGDAWIEHIKRTTGYLREFNINDGSLSNNKENGGSYTKNRWSRLELYIDAGDFYTYQTTGQFKGTWGSPVSEYLWYLSESDEPIGLGQIYKGPAKYDFIYVRKYLDISDMKQDSIFLPVQTKIEFIDDNPGNPDHDGDKLAILQNWTNNLDNYNGAWHLDTAQRYEVVVSKVSDGLDLTFTYNPNLDITHESHTLVDSNPNGYELYATIDNNPQKDNNSATFHWIVAAPYPYNTYTDSQLTITPSESLPSSGGGYSTARVYDIQPFIDCIQAQKYFGVPGAPSFFERLEGGDTTNRAYYERMAAKMQEAVYGAARYPIGLISFILPKDLPPNLNFLVRKQPAADYIYLDYRNYPSDDPNAKKVYGISTNGGVSSPLLDENFYLTPAIARKIFGVQGASDLLEG
;
A
#
# COMPACT_ATOMS: atom_id res chain seq x y z
N MET A 1 135.57 -24.65 -3.74
CA MET A 1 134.74 -25.82 -4.10
C MET A 1 134.06 -26.57 -2.94
N LYS A 2 134.13 -26.23 -1.62
CA LYS A 2 133.46 -27.06 -0.58
C LYS A 2 132.30 -26.47 0.22
N ARG A 3 132.19 -25.14 0.41
CA ARG A 3 131.04 -24.57 1.15
C ARG A 3 129.72 -24.56 0.37
N ARG A 4 129.78 -24.69 -0.95
CA ARG A 4 128.59 -24.62 -1.80
C ARG A 4 127.76 -25.90 -1.79
N GLY A 5 128.34 -27.09 -1.54
CA GLY A 5 127.62 -28.37 -1.59
C GLY A 5 126.70 -28.67 -0.40
N PHE A 6 127.15 -28.42 0.85
CA PHE A 6 126.34 -28.67 2.05
C PHE A 6 125.18 -27.66 2.20
N LEU A 7 125.45 -26.38 1.96
CA LEU A 7 124.41 -25.35 1.93
C LEU A 7 123.40 -25.61 0.81
N MET A 8 123.82 -26.12 -0.35
CA MET A 8 122.89 -26.51 -1.41
C MET A 8 122.01 -27.71 -0.99
N ASN A 9 122.55 -28.79 -0.43
CA ASN A 9 121.73 -29.95 -0.05
C ASN A 9 120.78 -29.69 1.14
N SER A 10 121.23 -28.96 2.16
CA SER A 10 120.36 -28.60 3.29
C SER A 10 119.31 -27.56 2.89
N ALA A 11 119.65 -26.60 2.01
CA ALA A 11 118.65 -25.70 1.43
C ALA A 11 117.65 -26.47 0.56
N VAL A 12 118.10 -27.49 -0.17
CA VAL A 12 117.21 -28.36 -0.96
C VAL A 12 116.24 -29.14 -0.07
N LEU A 13 116.68 -29.69 1.06
CA LEU A 13 115.80 -30.39 2.01
C LEU A 13 114.83 -29.44 2.75
N LEU A 14 115.31 -28.27 3.18
CA LEU A 14 114.47 -27.21 3.78
C LEU A 14 113.46 -26.63 2.81
N LEU A 15 113.76 -26.66 1.50
CA LEU A 15 112.80 -26.31 0.45
C LEU A 15 111.87 -27.49 0.12
N LEU A 16 112.34 -28.74 0.17
CA LEU A 16 111.56 -29.92 -0.21
C LEU A 16 110.48 -30.30 0.80
N ILE A 17 110.72 -30.18 2.10
CA ILE A 17 109.72 -30.59 3.10
C ILE A 17 108.46 -29.69 3.03
N PRO A 18 108.56 -28.35 3.01
CA PRO A 18 107.42 -27.48 2.78
C PRO A 18 106.79 -27.73 1.41
N LEU A 19 107.60 -28.01 0.38
CA LEU A 19 107.09 -28.33 -0.96
C LEU A 19 106.26 -29.62 -0.96
N LEU A 20 106.68 -30.66 -0.25
CA LEU A 20 105.94 -31.93 -0.15
C LEU A 20 104.66 -31.79 0.69
N LEU A 21 104.70 -31.03 1.79
CA LEU A 21 103.51 -30.70 2.57
C LEU A 21 102.53 -29.84 1.76
N LEU A 22 103.05 -28.87 1.00
CA LEU A 22 102.26 -28.05 0.06
C LEU A 22 101.64 -28.93 -1.03
N ILE A 23 102.38 -29.91 -1.56
CA ILE A 23 101.87 -30.86 -2.56
C ILE A 23 100.76 -31.73 -1.95
N ALA A 24 100.94 -32.26 -0.73
CA ALA A 24 99.94 -33.10 -0.08
C ALA A 24 98.67 -32.31 0.28
N THR A 25 98.80 -31.10 0.81
CA THR A 25 97.63 -30.23 1.07
C THR A 25 96.99 -29.72 -0.22
N TYR A 26 97.78 -29.44 -1.26
CA TYR A 26 97.26 -29.14 -2.59
C TYR A 26 96.52 -30.33 -3.18
N GLU A 27 97.01 -31.56 -3.00
CA GLU A 27 96.35 -32.79 -3.45
C GLU A 27 95.01 -33.00 -2.72
N ASP A 28 94.97 -32.87 -1.39
CA ASP A 28 93.73 -33.01 -0.62
C ASP A 28 92.72 -31.90 -0.94
N ALA A 29 93.16 -30.63 -0.99
CA ALA A 29 92.29 -29.51 -1.34
C ALA A 29 91.81 -29.62 -2.80
N SER A 30 92.70 -30.00 -3.73
CA SER A 30 92.34 -30.27 -5.12
C SER A 30 91.37 -31.44 -5.21
N SER A 31 91.56 -32.51 -4.44
CA SER A 31 90.68 -33.68 -4.41
C SER A 31 89.29 -33.31 -3.90
N MET A 32 89.18 -32.54 -2.81
CA MET A 32 87.88 -32.05 -2.30
C MET A 32 87.20 -31.08 -3.28
N ILE A 33 87.96 -30.18 -3.93
CA ILE A 33 87.42 -29.28 -4.96
C ILE A 33 86.95 -30.08 -6.17
N ILE A 34 87.72 -31.07 -6.63
CA ILE A 34 87.35 -31.94 -7.76
C ILE A 34 86.12 -32.78 -7.41
N ALA A 35 86.03 -33.31 -6.18
CA ALA A 35 84.87 -34.07 -5.72
C ALA A 35 83.62 -33.17 -5.62
N SER A 36 83.72 -31.98 -5.03
CA SER A 36 82.63 -31.01 -4.92
C SER A 36 82.19 -30.48 -6.29
N GLN A 37 83.13 -30.18 -7.19
CA GLN A 37 82.82 -29.78 -8.56
C GLN A 37 82.21 -30.96 -9.34
N GLY A 38 82.67 -32.19 -9.11
CA GLY A 38 82.09 -33.40 -9.67
C GLY A 38 80.64 -33.61 -9.23
N GLU A 39 80.35 -33.49 -7.93
CA GLU A 39 78.98 -33.58 -7.39
C GLU A 39 78.08 -32.45 -7.92
N LYS A 40 78.60 -31.21 -7.99
CA LYS A 40 77.85 -30.07 -8.54
C LYS A 40 77.56 -30.25 -10.03
N VAL A 41 78.52 -30.72 -10.81
CA VAL A 41 78.34 -31.03 -12.23
C VAL A 41 77.32 -32.15 -12.41
N GLU A 42 77.35 -33.19 -11.58
CA GLU A 42 76.37 -34.28 -11.63
C GLU A 42 74.94 -33.82 -11.25
N ILE A 43 74.78 -32.98 -10.23
CA ILE A 43 73.49 -32.39 -9.85
C ILE A 43 72.96 -31.47 -10.97
N GLU A 44 73.83 -30.60 -11.51
CA GLU A 44 73.46 -29.69 -12.60
C GLU A 44 73.09 -30.45 -13.89
N ARG A 45 73.83 -31.52 -14.21
CA ARG A 45 73.54 -32.40 -15.33
C ARG A 45 72.19 -33.10 -15.16
N THR A 46 71.90 -33.57 -13.95
CA THR A 46 70.60 -34.20 -13.62
C THR A 46 69.43 -33.22 -13.74
N PHE A 47 69.58 -32.00 -13.19
CA PHE A 47 68.56 -30.95 -13.30
C PHE A 47 68.31 -30.50 -14.75
N ARG A 48 69.38 -30.39 -15.56
CA ARG A 48 69.29 -30.12 -16.99
C ARG A 48 68.53 -31.24 -17.72
N VAL A 49 68.82 -32.52 -17.44
CA VAL A 49 68.09 -33.64 -18.04
C VAL A 49 66.59 -33.57 -17.75
N THR A 50 66.19 -33.27 -16.51
CA THR A 50 64.76 -33.17 -16.16
C THR A 50 64.03 -32.01 -16.82
N SER A 51 64.68 -30.84 -16.93
CA SER A 51 64.10 -29.67 -17.60
C SER A 51 64.00 -29.87 -19.12
N TYR A 52 65.03 -30.46 -19.74
CA TYR A 52 64.99 -30.84 -21.15
C TYR A 52 63.89 -31.86 -21.46
N LEU A 53 63.67 -32.85 -20.58
CA LEU A 53 62.62 -33.85 -20.77
C LEU A 53 61.22 -33.22 -20.79
N GLU A 54 60.93 -32.29 -19.89
CA GLU A 54 59.64 -31.59 -19.85
C GLU A 54 59.45 -30.65 -21.05
N GLU A 55 60.49 -29.92 -21.46
CA GLU A 55 60.44 -29.02 -22.62
C GLU A 55 60.28 -29.78 -23.94
N ASP A 56 61.04 -30.87 -24.12
CA ASP A 56 60.96 -31.70 -25.32
C ASP A 56 59.63 -32.48 -25.39
N PHE A 57 59.07 -32.86 -24.23
CA PHE A 57 57.72 -33.42 -24.17
C PHE A 57 56.66 -32.40 -24.63
N LYS A 58 56.73 -31.14 -24.17
CA LYS A 58 55.86 -30.05 -24.66
C LYS A 58 55.96 -29.86 -26.17
N ASN A 59 57.18 -29.84 -26.70
CA ASN A 59 57.44 -29.68 -28.14
C ASN A 59 56.87 -30.86 -28.95
N THR A 60 57.04 -32.08 -28.45
CA THR A 60 56.50 -33.31 -29.04
C THR A 60 54.97 -33.29 -29.06
N LEU A 61 54.33 -32.92 -27.95
CA LEU A 61 52.87 -32.79 -27.88
C LEU A 61 52.36 -31.75 -28.87
N SER A 62 53.02 -30.59 -28.98
CA SER A 62 52.66 -29.53 -29.94
C SER A 62 52.77 -30.02 -31.39
N LEU A 63 53.89 -30.62 -31.76
CA LEU A 63 54.16 -31.06 -33.13
C LEU A 63 53.23 -32.22 -33.54
N SER A 64 53.10 -33.24 -32.68
CA SER A 64 52.27 -34.42 -32.95
C SER A 64 50.80 -34.02 -33.11
N THR A 65 50.33 -33.09 -32.27
CA THR A 65 48.93 -32.64 -32.33
C THR A 65 48.66 -31.77 -33.55
N LYS A 66 49.56 -30.85 -33.94
CA LYS A 66 49.42 -30.08 -35.20
C LYS A 66 49.32 -30.99 -36.42
N ARG A 67 50.11 -32.07 -36.46
CA ARG A 67 50.04 -33.09 -37.53
C ARG A 67 48.74 -33.87 -37.50
N ALA A 68 48.28 -34.26 -36.31
CA ALA A 68 47.01 -34.96 -36.14
C ALA A 68 45.83 -34.08 -36.60
N ILE A 69 45.81 -32.78 -36.23
CA ILE A 69 44.78 -31.84 -36.67
C ILE A 69 44.75 -31.74 -38.20
N ALA A 70 45.90 -31.55 -38.85
CA ALA A 70 45.98 -31.46 -40.31
C ALA A 70 45.41 -32.72 -41.00
N LEU A 71 45.74 -33.91 -40.48
CA LEU A 71 45.21 -35.17 -40.98
C LEU A 71 43.69 -35.30 -40.75
N THR A 72 43.20 -34.93 -39.57
CA THR A 72 41.76 -35.01 -39.25
C THR A 72 40.93 -34.06 -40.10
N VAL A 73 41.44 -32.87 -40.39
CA VAL A 73 40.80 -31.91 -41.29
C VAL A 73 40.79 -32.45 -42.72
N ASP A 74 41.93 -32.92 -43.22
CA ASP A 74 42.03 -33.55 -44.54
C ASP A 74 41.06 -34.74 -44.69
N TYR A 75 40.91 -35.57 -43.65
CA TYR A 75 39.91 -36.64 -43.63
C TYR A 75 38.46 -36.14 -43.66
N ALA A 76 38.12 -35.20 -42.76
CA ALA A 76 36.76 -34.68 -42.64
C ALA A 76 36.28 -33.95 -43.91
N THR A 77 37.20 -33.28 -44.60
CA THR A 77 36.93 -32.56 -45.85
C THR A 77 36.83 -33.48 -47.07
N ALA A 78 37.65 -34.53 -47.14
CA ALA A 78 37.76 -35.39 -48.33
C ALA A 78 36.87 -36.65 -48.31
N GLU A 79 36.55 -37.19 -47.13
CA GLU A 79 35.80 -38.46 -47.01
C GLU A 79 34.48 -38.27 -46.28
N ARG A 80 34.53 -38.08 -44.95
CA ARG A 80 33.37 -37.99 -44.08
C ARG A 80 33.76 -37.46 -42.70
N PRO A 81 32.79 -36.96 -41.92
CA PRO A 81 33.05 -36.51 -40.56
C PRO A 81 33.59 -37.62 -39.67
N LEU A 82 34.33 -37.21 -38.64
CA LEU A 82 34.82 -38.11 -37.61
C LEU A 82 33.68 -38.60 -36.72
N ASP A 83 33.87 -39.78 -36.14
CA ASP A 83 32.99 -40.35 -35.11
C ASP A 83 33.26 -39.74 -33.72
N ASN A 84 34.50 -39.40 -33.42
CA ASN A 84 34.90 -38.72 -32.18
C ASN A 84 36.23 -37.99 -32.36
N SER A 85 36.19 -36.66 -32.42
CA SER A 85 37.36 -35.81 -32.65
C SER A 85 38.40 -35.89 -31.54
N SER A 86 37.96 -35.90 -30.28
CA SER A 86 38.87 -35.99 -29.13
C SER A 86 39.65 -37.31 -29.14
N ARG A 87 38.96 -38.43 -29.37
CA ARG A 87 39.57 -39.76 -29.42
C ARG A 87 40.47 -39.93 -30.64
N ALA A 88 40.05 -39.43 -31.81
CA ALA A 88 40.84 -39.47 -33.03
C ALA A 88 42.18 -38.76 -32.82
N LEU A 89 42.16 -37.53 -32.29
CA LEU A 89 43.37 -36.76 -32.00
C LEU A 89 44.25 -37.46 -30.96
N GLU A 90 43.67 -37.98 -29.88
CA GLU A 90 44.41 -38.72 -28.84
C GLU A 90 45.17 -39.91 -29.42
N GLN A 91 44.49 -40.77 -30.19
CA GLN A 91 45.09 -41.97 -30.78
C GLN A 91 46.14 -41.64 -31.84
N LEU A 92 45.90 -40.62 -32.67
CA LEU A 92 46.88 -40.13 -33.64
C LEU A 92 48.13 -39.58 -32.95
N VAL A 93 47.98 -38.77 -31.90
CA VAL A 93 49.12 -38.21 -31.15
C VAL A 93 49.92 -39.29 -30.44
N MET A 94 49.24 -40.29 -29.86
CA MET A 94 49.90 -41.38 -29.13
C MET A 94 50.58 -42.40 -30.06
N TYR A 95 49.88 -42.84 -31.11
CA TYR A 95 50.25 -44.01 -31.91
C TYR A 95 50.40 -43.75 -33.41
N GLY A 96 49.97 -42.58 -33.89
CA GLY A 96 50.00 -42.24 -35.32
C GLY A 96 48.95 -42.97 -36.16
N HIS A 97 47.96 -43.60 -35.52
CA HIS A 97 46.93 -44.40 -36.18
C HIS A 97 45.59 -44.26 -35.46
N TYR A 98 44.52 -44.11 -36.22
CA TYR A 98 43.15 -44.17 -35.73
C TYR A 98 42.30 -45.03 -36.68
N SER A 99 41.72 -46.12 -36.18
CA SER A 99 41.07 -47.14 -37.00
C SER A 99 39.96 -46.60 -37.91
N TYR A 100 39.26 -45.54 -37.50
CA TYR A 100 38.22 -44.89 -38.29
C TYR A 100 38.79 -44.23 -39.57
N ILE A 101 39.98 -43.64 -39.48
CA ILE A 101 40.67 -43.00 -40.61
C ILE A 101 41.42 -44.07 -41.40
N GLY A 102 42.41 -44.72 -40.77
CA GLY A 102 43.30 -45.69 -41.43
C GLY A 102 42.59 -46.93 -41.99
N GLY A 103 41.42 -47.29 -41.44
CA GLY A 103 40.60 -48.41 -41.90
C GLY A 103 39.68 -48.09 -43.08
N THR A 104 39.62 -46.84 -43.55
CA THR A 104 38.74 -46.42 -44.66
C THR A 104 39.15 -47.10 -45.97
N ASN A 105 40.42 -47.02 -46.34
CA ASN A 105 41.04 -47.75 -47.45
C ASN A 105 42.57 -47.65 -47.35
N SER A 106 43.30 -48.34 -48.24
CA SER A 106 44.77 -48.35 -48.26
C SER A 106 45.41 -46.97 -48.46
N ASN A 107 44.72 -46.03 -49.13
CA ASN A 107 45.21 -44.66 -49.31
C ASN A 107 45.22 -43.91 -47.97
N TRP A 108 44.19 -44.08 -47.14
CA TRP A 108 44.12 -43.44 -45.82
C TRP A 108 45.11 -44.02 -44.81
N THR A 109 45.36 -45.33 -44.86
CA THR A 109 46.49 -45.92 -44.11
C THR A 109 47.82 -45.29 -44.50
N ALA A 110 48.03 -45.00 -45.79
CA ALA A 110 49.23 -44.32 -46.27
C ALA A 110 49.27 -42.84 -45.87
N ARG A 111 48.13 -42.14 -45.86
CA ARG A 111 48.01 -40.75 -45.39
C ARG A 111 48.30 -40.61 -43.90
N GLU A 112 47.83 -41.51 -43.03
CA GLU A 112 48.21 -41.51 -41.61
C GLU A 112 49.73 -41.53 -41.43
N LYS A 113 50.41 -42.48 -42.10
CA LYS A 113 51.87 -42.58 -42.08
C LYS A 113 52.54 -41.32 -42.64
N PHE A 114 51.98 -40.74 -43.70
CA PHE A 114 52.52 -39.55 -44.35
C PHE A 114 52.35 -38.27 -43.52
N PHE A 115 51.23 -38.07 -42.83
CA PHE A 115 51.00 -36.88 -42.01
C PHE A 115 51.73 -37.00 -40.67
N MET A 116 51.66 -38.16 -40.02
CA MET A 116 52.26 -38.36 -38.71
C MET A 116 53.78 -38.53 -38.78
N LYS A 117 54.34 -39.15 -39.84
CA LYS A 117 55.80 -39.35 -40.09
C LYS A 117 56.63 -39.70 -38.85
N ASN A 118 56.19 -40.66 -38.05
CA ASN A 118 56.86 -41.05 -36.80
C ASN A 118 57.08 -39.88 -35.80
N ASN A 119 56.24 -38.85 -35.85
CA ASN A 119 56.19 -37.77 -34.85
C ASN A 119 54.99 -38.05 -33.95
N THR A 120 55.13 -39.08 -33.11
CA THR A 120 54.14 -39.51 -32.12
C THR A 120 54.82 -39.59 -30.75
N ILE A 121 54.03 -39.62 -29.67
CA ILE A 121 54.59 -39.81 -28.32
C ILE A 121 55.35 -41.15 -28.24
N ARG A 122 54.84 -42.21 -28.88
CA ARG A 122 55.49 -43.52 -28.89
C ARG A 122 56.87 -43.46 -29.57
N ASP A 123 56.98 -42.76 -30.69
CA ASP A 123 58.24 -42.61 -31.42
C ASP A 123 59.22 -41.72 -30.66
N TRP A 124 58.72 -40.64 -30.05
CA TRP A 124 59.49 -39.79 -29.15
C TRP A 124 60.07 -40.61 -27.98
N LEU A 125 59.27 -41.41 -27.27
CA LEU A 125 59.77 -42.26 -26.17
C LEU A 125 60.84 -43.26 -26.62
N ARG A 126 60.71 -43.81 -27.84
CA ARG A 126 61.72 -44.70 -28.44
C ARG A 126 63.02 -43.95 -28.73
N ASN A 127 62.93 -42.75 -29.31
CA ASN A 127 64.08 -41.89 -29.59
C ASN A 127 64.72 -41.40 -28.30
N MET A 128 63.94 -41.00 -27.30
CA MET A 128 64.40 -40.60 -25.98
C MET A 128 65.12 -41.73 -25.25
N LYS A 129 64.61 -42.96 -25.32
CA LYS A 129 65.33 -44.13 -24.78
C LYS A 129 66.70 -44.32 -25.44
N TRP A 130 66.83 -44.02 -26.73
CA TRP A 130 68.10 -44.09 -27.45
C TRP A 130 69.03 -42.92 -27.12
N GLU A 131 68.52 -41.69 -27.04
CA GLU A 131 69.29 -40.50 -26.69
C GLU A 131 69.77 -40.52 -25.23
N LEU A 132 68.94 -40.94 -24.29
CA LEU A 132 69.35 -41.16 -22.91
C LEU A 132 70.50 -42.16 -22.83
N ARG A 133 70.44 -43.26 -23.59
CA ARG A 133 71.53 -44.26 -23.65
C ARG A 133 72.84 -43.68 -24.15
N LYS A 134 72.81 -42.84 -25.19
CA LYS A 134 74.01 -42.14 -25.67
C LYS A 134 74.62 -41.22 -24.61
N GLN A 135 73.77 -40.62 -23.78
CA GLN A 135 74.20 -39.70 -22.72
C GLN A 135 74.63 -40.42 -21.43
N GLY A 136 74.61 -41.76 -21.41
CA GLY A 136 74.99 -42.57 -20.25
C GLY A 136 73.83 -42.85 -19.27
N TYR A 137 72.59 -42.74 -19.72
CA TYR A 137 71.38 -43.00 -18.92
C TYR A 137 70.54 -44.14 -19.52
N ILE A 138 69.84 -44.88 -18.67
CA ILE A 138 68.97 -46.00 -19.03
C ILE A 138 67.56 -45.69 -18.56
N MET A 139 66.62 -45.53 -19.51
CA MET A 139 65.19 -45.51 -19.21
C MET A 139 64.74 -46.94 -18.85
N LYS A 140 64.46 -47.19 -17.56
CA LYS A 140 64.08 -48.50 -17.03
C LYS A 140 62.64 -48.87 -17.36
N THR A 141 61.73 -47.90 -17.23
CA THR A 141 60.35 -48.06 -17.65
C THR A 141 60.29 -48.20 -19.18
N SER A 142 59.64 -49.24 -19.71
CA SER A 142 59.59 -49.44 -21.16
C SER A 142 58.69 -48.39 -21.82
N PRO A 143 58.97 -47.95 -23.07
CA PRO A 143 58.09 -47.05 -23.79
C PRO A 143 56.63 -47.55 -23.85
N ASP A 144 56.39 -48.86 -24.02
CA ASP A 144 55.03 -49.39 -24.07
C ASP A 144 54.33 -49.37 -22.69
N ASP A 145 55.08 -49.54 -21.57
CA ASP A 145 54.53 -49.35 -20.21
C ASP A 145 54.20 -47.89 -19.92
N ILE A 146 55.05 -46.97 -20.39
CA ILE A 146 54.79 -45.53 -20.31
C ILE A 146 53.51 -45.19 -21.07
N MET A 147 53.39 -45.67 -22.31
CA MET A 147 52.22 -45.42 -23.16
C MET A 147 50.91 -45.93 -22.54
N ARG A 148 50.93 -47.04 -21.80
CA ARG A 148 49.75 -47.60 -21.12
C ARG A 148 49.29 -46.80 -19.91
N ASN A 149 50.22 -46.11 -19.24
CA ASN A 149 49.94 -45.42 -17.98
C ASN A 149 49.88 -43.89 -18.13
N MET A 150 50.33 -43.34 -19.26
CA MET A 150 50.23 -41.93 -19.57
C MET A 150 48.78 -41.47 -19.60
N LYS A 151 48.51 -40.31 -19.00
CA LYS A 151 47.23 -39.62 -19.11
C LYS A 151 47.37 -38.56 -20.19
N LEU A 152 46.56 -38.66 -21.24
CA LEU A 152 46.49 -37.67 -22.30
C LEU A 152 45.03 -37.24 -22.48
N THR A 153 44.79 -35.95 -22.61
CA THR A 153 43.47 -35.40 -22.93
C THR A 153 43.67 -34.27 -23.91
N ILE A 154 42.97 -34.33 -25.04
CA ILE A 154 42.98 -33.29 -26.07
C ILE A 154 41.57 -32.72 -26.14
N ALA A 155 41.43 -31.42 -25.92
CA ALA A 155 40.13 -30.76 -25.79
C ALA A 155 40.13 -29.41 -26.51
N PRO A 156 38.97 -28.89 -26.91
CA PRO A 156 38.82 -27.45 -27.15
C PRO A 156 39.22 -26.67 -25.89
N LEU A 157 40.05 -25.65 -26.05
CA LEU A 157 40.37 -24.72 -24.96
C LEU A 157 39.45 -23.51 -25.01
N ASP A 158 39.34 -22.89 -26.17
CA ASP A 158 38.41 -21.82 -26.51
C ASP A 158 38.03 -21.96 -27.99
N SER A 159 37.36 -20.98 -28.59
CA SER A 159 36.93 -21.02 -29.98
C SER A 159 38.08 -21.17 -30.99
N PHE A 160 39.29 -20.70 -30.65
CA PHE A 160 40.43 -20.61 -31.57
C PHE A 160 41.65 -21.43 -31.13
N HIS A 161 41.54 -22.14 -30.01
CA HIS A 161 42.64 -22.92 -29.44
C HIS A 161 42.20 -24.32 -28.98
N ILE A 162 43.10 -25.27 -29.17
CA ILE A 162 43.02 -26.63 -28.64
C ILE A 162 44.06 -26.76 -27.53
N VAL A 163 43.69 -27.42 -26.45
CA VAL A 163 44.60 -27.73 -25.35
C VAL A 163 44.89 -29.22 -25.28
N VAL A 164 46.15 -29.53 -25.11
CA VAL A 164 46.65 -30.87 -24.80
C VAL A 164 47.09 -30.88 -23.35
N ASN A 165 46.43 -31.68 -22.54
CA ASN A 165 46.78 -31.94 -21.15
C ASN A 165 47.40 -33.34 -21.08
N ALA A 166 48.67 -33.42 -20.69
CA ALA A 166 49.37 -34.70 -20.59
C ALA A 166 50.17 -34.83 -19.30
N SER A 167 50.16 -36.02 -18.71
CA SER A 167 51.09 -36.40 -17.65
C SER A 167 51.56 -37.84 -17.85
N ILE A 168 52.86 -38.05 -17.69
CA ILE A 168 53.45 -39.37 -17.72
C ILE A 168 53.80 -39.77 -16.28
N PRO A 169 53.08 -40.71 -15.65
CA PRO A 169 53.40 -41.16 -14.31
C PRO A 169 54.57 -42.15 -14.31
N ASN A 170 55.37 -42.12 -13.22
CA ASN A 170 56.32 -43.18 -12.84
C ASN A 170 57.37 -43.53 -13.91
N ILE A 171 58.17 -42.54 -14.33
CA ILE A 171 59.36 -42.77 -15.15
C ILE A 171 60.58 -42.96 -14.23
N VAL A 172 61.28 -44.08 -14.43
CA VAL A 172 62.57 -44.35 -13.78
C VAL A 172 63.70 -44.28 -14.80
N ILE A 173 64.67 -43.40 -14.55
CA ILE A 173 65.91 -43.26 -15.32
C ILE A 173 67.09 -43.55 -14.38
N GLU A 174 67.94 -44.48 -14.79
CA GLU A 174 69.18 -44.85 -14.09
C GLU A 174 70.39 -44.37 -14.88
N ASP A 175 71.54 -44.18 -14.25
CA ASP A 175 72.82 -44.06 -14.97
C ASP A 175 73.38 -45.46 -15.34
N LEU A 176 74.50 -45.50 -16.07
CA LEU A 176 75.18 -46.76 -16.41
C LEU A 176 75.66 -47.58 -15.20
N SER A 177 75.74 -46.97 -14.01
CA SER A 177 76.12 -47.67 -12.77
C SER A 177 74.92 -48.30 -12.04
N GLY A 178 73.70 -48.08 -12.55
CA GLY A 178 72.45 -48.56 -11.95
C GLY A 178 71.90 -47.65 -10.85
N LYS A 179 72.45 -46.46 -10.66
CA LYS A 179 71.92 -45.47 -9.72
C LYS A 179 70.72 -44.78 -10.32
N VAL A 180 69.62 -44.66 -9.57
CA VAL A 180 68.41 -43.94 -9.99
C VAL A 180 68.70 -42.44 -10.00
N VAL A 181 68.64 -41.84 -11.20
CA VAL A 181 68.87 -40.42 -11.46
C VAL A 181 67.55 -39.64 -11.49
N TYR A 182 66.46 -40.29 -11.90
CA TYR A 182 65.12 -39.73 -11.90
C TYR A 182 64.08 -40.81 -11.61
N ASN A 183 63.15 -40.53 -10.69
CA ASN A 183 62.04 -41.41 -10.33
C ASN A 183 60.82 -40.57 -9.96
N SER A 184 60.09 -40.10 -10.97
CA SER A 184 58.93 -39.23 -10.79
C SER A 184 58.03 -39.23 -12.04
N SER A 185 57.02 -38.36 -12.07
CA SER A 185 56.19 -38.09 -13.25
C SER A 185 56.74 -36.95 -14.10
N ILE A 186 56.41 -36.92 -15.39
CA ILE A 186 56.66 -35.79 -16.29
C ILE A 186 55.31 -35.11 -16.60
N PRO A 187 55.06 -33.87 -16.15
CA PRO A 187 55.93 -33.04 -15.30
C PRO A 187 55.93 -33.53 -13.84
N GLN A 188 56.88 -33.04 -13.03
CA GLN A 188 57.03 -33.47 -11.63
C GLN A 188 55.79 -33.24 -10.76
N ASN A 189 54.96 -32.24 -11.10
CA ASN A 189 53.70 -31.98 -10.44
C ASN A 189 52.61 -31.61 -11.45
N GLY A 190 51.41 -32.19 -11.29
CA GLY A 190 50.25 -31.92 -12.14
C GLY A 190 50.40 -32.46 -13.56
N SER A 191 50.14 -31.60 -14.55
CA SER A 191 50.14 -31.94 -15.96
C SER A 191 50.81 -30.85 -16.80
N VAL A 192 51.36 -31.25 -17.95
CA VAL A 192 51.79 -30.33 -19.00
C VAL A 192 50.57 -29.91 -19.81
N TYR A 193 50.43 -28.60 -20.00
CA TYR A 193 49.43 -28.00 -20.88
C TYR A 193 50.12 -27.41 -22.11
N VAL A 194 49.68 -27.80 -23.31
CA VAL A 194 50.13 -27.23 -24.59
C VAL A 194 48.93 -26.66 -25.31
N VAL A 195 48.99 -25.37 -25.63
CA VAL A 195 47.93 -24.64 -26.34
C VAL A 195 48.31 -24.51 -27.82
N ILE A 196 47.39 -24.87 -28.71
CA ILE A 196 47.60 -24.93 -30.15
C ILE A 196 46.53 -24.08 -30.83
N PRO A 197 46.89 -23.02 -31.59
CA PRO A 197 45.94 -22.25 -32.35
C PRO A 197 45.43 -23.04 -33.56
N ILE A 198 44.15 -22.87 -33.89
CA ILE A 198 43.53 -23.42 -35.11
C ILE A 198 43.41 -22.38 -36.22
N GLU A 199 43.88 -21.15 -35.99
CA GLU A 199 43.94 -20.13 -37.03
C GLU A 199 44.84 -20.59 -38.20
N GLY A 200 44.40 -20.29 -39.42
CA GLY A 200 45.08 -20.73 -40.64
C GLY A 200 44.73 -22.15 -41.08
N ILE A 201 43.88 -22.87 -40.33
CA ILE A 201 43.41 -24.22 -40.68
C ILE A 201 42.07 -24.13 -41.42
N GLU A 202 41.83 -25.05 -42.35
CA GLU A 202 40.53 -25.16 -43.05
C GLU A 202 39.43 -25.60 -42.08
N ASP A 203 38.28 -24.91 -42.14
CA ASP A 203 37.07 -25.34 -41.43
C ASP A 203 36.47 -26.55 -42.16
N PRO A 204 36.45 -27.74 -41.54
CA PRO A 204 36.04 -28.97 -42.19
C PRO A 204 34.54 -28.99 -42.55
N LEU A 205 33.72 -28.15 -41.92
CA LEU A 205 32.28 -28.17 -42.11
C LEU A 205 31.89 -27.66 -43.51
N PHE A 206 32.56 -26.64 -44.05
CA PHE A 206 32.22 -26.07 -45.35
C PHE A 206 32.49 -27.03 -46.52
N PRO A 207 33.68 -27.64 -46.64
CA PRO A 207 33.92 -28.66 -47.66
C PRO A 207 32.97 -29.85 -47.49
N HIS A 208 32.68 -30.26 -46.25
CA HIS A 208 31.76 -31.37 -46.01
C HIS A 208 30.34 -31.07 -46.54
N LEU A 209 29.74 -29.95 -46.12
CA LEU A 209 28.38 -29.56 -46.52
C LEU A 209 28.25 -29.25 -48.01
N THR A 210 29.31 -28.73 -48.61
CA THR A 210 29.32 -28.35 -50.03
C THR A 210 29.86 -29.44 -50.96
N LYS A 211 30.27 -30.59 -50.43
CA LYS A 211 30.95 -31.67 -51.15
C LYS A 211 32.21 -31.18 -51.88
N GLY A 212 33.04 -30.40 -51.18
CA GLY A 212 34.31 -29.86 -51.64
C GLY A 212 34.22 -28.66 -52.58
N ARG A 213 33.03 -28.05 -52.72
CA ARG A 213 32.81 -26.92 -53.65
C ARG A 213 33.10 -25.55 -53.03
N ALA A 214 33.14 -25.46 -51.71
CA ALA A 214 33.55 -24.28 -50.97
C ALA A 214 34.49 -24.70 -49.85
N SER A 215 35.54 -23.90 -49.64
CA SER A 215 36.46 -24.02 -48.52
C SER A 215 36.54 -22.69 -47.78
N ARG A 216 36.92 -22.75 -46.50
CA ARG A 216 37.10 -21.55 -45.69
C ARG A 216 38.22 -21.76 -44.69
N ILE A 217 39.11 -20.78 -44.58
CA ILE A 217 40.19 -20.80 -43.58
C ILE A 217 39.71 -20.11 -42.31
N ILE A 218 39.91 -20.75 -41.16
CA ILE A 218 39.61 -20.18 -39.85
C ILE A 218 40.57 -19.02 -39.60
N SER A 219 40.02 -17.84 -39.39
CA SER A 219 40.77 -16.64 -39.04
C SER A 219 39.93 -15.83 -38.07
N ALA A 220 40.45 -15.63 -36.85
CA ALA A 220 39.75 -14.89 -35.83
C ALA A 220 39.55 -13.43 -36.25
N CYS A 221 38.42 -12.86 -35.85
CA CYS A 221 38.21 -11.44 -35.92
C CYS A 221 39.14 -10.71 -34.92
N LYS A 222 39.53 -9.46 -35.19
CA LYS A 222 40.18 -8.60 -34.18
C LYS A 222 39.31 -8.46 -32.92
N PHE A 223 38.00 -8.55 -33.14
CA PHE A 223 36.91 -8.66 -32.16
C PHE A 223 36.43 -10.12 -32.06
N ALA A 224 37.30 -11.05 -31.68
CA ALA A 224 37.00 -12.47 -31.72
C ALA A 224 35.94 -12.92 -30.69
N TYR A 225 35.84 -12.25 -29.54
CA TYR A 225 34.94 -12.59 -28.43
C TYR A 225 34.00 -11.41 -28.12
N PRO A 226 32.78 -11.67 -27.63
CA PRO A 226 31.76 -10.64 -27.43
C PRO A 226 32.14 -9.66 -26.30
N SER A 227 32.81 -8.56 -26.64
CA SER A 227 33.10 -7.46 -25.70
C SER A 227 33.36 -6.15 -26.45
N ILE A 228 32.31 -5.38 -26.77
CA ILE A 228 32.48 -4.05 -27.40
C ILE A 228 33.05 -3.08 -26.36
N THR A 229 34.37 -2.90 -26.38
CA THR A 229 35.07 -1.89 -25.58
C THR A 229 35.03 -0.55 -26.33
N PRO A 230 34.66 0.60 -25.73
CA PRO A 230 34.61 1.88 -26.45
C PRO A 230 36.00 2.53 -26.55
N PRO A 231 36.52 2.89 -27.74
CA PRO A 231 37.65 3.80 -27.87
C PRO A 231 37.16 5.16 -28.37
N TYR A 232 36.76 6.06 -27.47
CA TYR A 232 36.49 7.47 -27.83
C TYR A 232 37.49 8.41 -27.15
N ILE A 233 37.82 9.52 -27.81
CA ILE A 233 38.65 10.60 -27.24
C ILE A 233 37.71 11.67 -26.68
N LYS A 234 37.72 11.88 -25.36
CA LYS A 234 36.91 12.90 -24.69
C LYS A 234 37.68 14.21 -24.58
N MET A 235 37.08 15.30 -25.04
CA MET A 235 37.60 16.67 -24.87
C MET A 235 36.56 17.50 -24.12
N ASP A 236 36.99 18.15 -23.03
CA ASP A 236 36.11 18.93 -22.14
C ASP A 236 36.26 20.43 -22.40
N GLY A 237 35.20 21.21 -22.26
CA GLY A 237 35.23 22.67 -22.38
C GLY A 237 33.95 23.31 -21.87
N TYR A 238 33.89 24.64 -21.87
CA TYR A 238 32.69 25.39 -21.51
C TYR A 238 31.87 25.66 -22.75
N GLY A 239 30.55 25.60 -22.68
CA GLY A 239 29.76 25.78 -23.89
C GLY A 239 28.31 26.13 -23.63
N GLN A 240 27.64 26.58 -24.68
CA GLN A 240 26.22 26.84 -24.68
C GLN A 240 25.59 26.08 -25.84
N SER A 241 24.47 25.44 -25.54
CA SER A 241 23.67 24.72 -26.51
C SER A 241 22.22 24.71 -26.08
N SER A 242 21.31 24.63 -27.04
CA SER A 242 19.90 24.24 -26.81
C SER A 242 19.70 22.73 -26.99
N ILE A 243 20.71 22.00 -27.48
CA ILE A 243 20.68 20.57 -27.80
C ILE A 243 21.70 19.83 -26.91
N LYS A 244 21.22 18.96 -26.02
CA LYS A 244 22.05 18.33 -24.96
C LYS A 244 23.16 17.46 -25.53
N THR A 245 22.83 16.66 -26.54
CA THR A 245 23.78 15.81 -27.22
C THR A 245 23.40 15.74 -28.69
N PHE A 246 24.37 15.90 -29.58
CA PHE A 246 24.19 15.65 -31.00
C PHE A 246 25.52 15.21 -31.60
N SER A 247 25.43 14.50 -32.72
CA SER A 247 26.59 14.06 -33.48
C SER A 247 26.66 14.73 -34.84
N GLY A 248 27.88 14.84 -35.36
CA GLY A 248 28.10 15.41 -36.68
C GLY A 248 29.53 15.19 -37.13
N GLN A 249 29.75 15.28 -38.43
CA GLN A 249 31.10 15.23 -38.98
C GLN A 249 31.87 16.50 -38.60
N LEU A 250 33.09 16.31 -38.10
CA LEU A 250 34.01 17.36 -37.69
C LEU A 250 34.82 17.86 -38.89
N TYR A 251 34.88 19.17 -39.08
CA TYR A 251 35.73 19.81 -40.08
C TYR A 251 36.42 21.05 -39.50
N ASN A 252 37.69 21.25 -39.87
CA ASN A 252 38.47 22.44 -39.50
C ASN A 252 38.21 23.66 -40.41
N VAL A 253 37.18 23.58 -41.27
CA VAL A 253 36.69 24.65 -42.13
C VAL A 253 35.16 24.69 -42.00
N PRO A 254 34.52 25.86 -41.81
CA PRO A 254 33.07 25.93 -41.64
C PRO A 254 32.31 25.33 -42.84
N ARG A 255 31.42 24.36 -42.58
CA ARG A 255 30.59 23.69 -43.59
C ARG A 255 29.18 23.47 -43.05
N GLY A 256 28.17 23.81 -43.86
CA GLY A 256 26.77 23.60 -43.48
C GLY A 256 26.47 22.12 -43.19
N GLY A 257 25.70 21.85 -42.14
CA GLY A 257 25.37 20.50 -41.68
C GLY A 257 26.54 19.73 -41.06
N LYS A 258 27.59 20.43 -40.61
CA LYS A 258 28.81 19.85 -39.99
C LYS A 258 29.19 20.60 -38.71
N ILE A 259 30.02 19.97 -37.87
CA ILE A 259 30.58 20.56 -36.66
C ILE A 259 31.94 21.16 -37.01
N PHE A 260 32.13 22.45 -36.73
CA PHE A 260 33.42 23.11 -36.91
C PHE A 260 34.31 22.94 -35.69
N TYR A 261 35.61 22.72 -35.88
CA TYR A 261 36.59 22.77 -34.79
C TYR A 261 37.81 23.63 -35.14
N GLY A 262 38.37 24.36 -34.17
CA GLY A 262 39.52 25.24 -34.39
C GLY A 262 40.01 25.95 -33.12
N ASP A 263 40.96 26.87 -33.26
CA ASP A 263 41.45 27.65 -32.09
C ASP A 263 40.59 28.88 -31.79
N LYS A 264 39.91 29.43 -32.80
CA LYS A 264 39.14 30.68 -32.71
C LYS A 264 37.80 30.51 -33.40
N TYR A 265 36.84 31.35 -33.01
CA TYR A 265 35.55 31.45 -33.68
C TYR A 265 35.70 31.96 -35.11
N ILE A 266 35.01 31.32 -36.04
CA ILE A 266 34.86 31.74 -37.44
C ILE A 266 33.38 31.62 -37.78
N SER A 267 32.75 32.73 -38.17
CA SER A 267 31.34 32.75 -38.56
C SER A 267 31.08 31.85 -39.76
N GLY A 268 30.01 31.06 -39.72
CA GLY A 268 29.52 30.32 -40.87
C GLY A 268 28.01 30.11 -40.83
N SER A 269 27.44 29.79 -41.98
CA SER A 269 26.01 29.55 -42.15
C SER A 269 25.67 28.06 -42.07
N ASN A 270 24.59 27.72 -41.35
CA ASN A 270 24.02 26.38 -41.20
C ASN A 270 24.95 25.32 -40.56
N LEU A 271 25.87 25.70 -39.68
CA LEU A 271 26.69 24.72 -38.95
C LEU A 271 25.89 24.00 -37.86
N LEU A 272 26.25 22.75 -37.57
CA LEU A 272 25.66 21.97 -36.47
C LEU A 272 26.23 22.36 -35.12
N GLY A 273 27.49 22.79 -35.05
CA GLY A 273 28.10 23.28 -33.82
C GLY A 273 29.57 23.69 -33.97
N TYR A 274 30.15 24.24 -32.91
CA TYR A 274 31.53 24.75 -32.86
C TYR A 274 32.33 24.16 -31.67
N VAL A 275 33.58 23.79 -31.87
CA VAL A 275 34.51 23.33 -30.82
C VAL A 275 35.81 24.13 -30.89
N MET A 276 36.09 24.96 -29.88
CA MET A 276 37.10 26.02 -29.96
C MET A 276 38.10 26.02 -28.79
N ALA A 277 39.38 26.30 -29.05
CA ALA A 277 40.36 26.45 -27.96
C ALA A 277 40.15 27.72 -27.10
N ASN A 278 39.55 28.76 -27.68
CA ASN A 278 39.37 30.08 -27.06
C ASN A 278 37.89 30.48 -27.02
N GLN A 279 37.52 31.26 -25.98
CA GLN A 279 36.21 31.87 -25.87
C GLN A 279 35.89 32.74 -27.11
N PRO A 280 34.70 32.59 -27.72
CA PRO A 280 34.33 33.37 -28.88
C PRO A 280 34.11 34.85 -28.49
N SER A 281 34.48 35.78 -29.37
CA SER A 281 34.32 37.23 -29.17
C SER A 281 32.88 37.73 -29.35
N GLU A 282 32.02 36.90 -29.94
CA GLU A 282 30.59 37.11 -30.18
C GLU A 282 29.86 35.77 -30.00
N SER A 283 28.53 35.78 -29.84
CA SER A 283 27.76 34.54 -29.62
C SER A 283 27.58 33.76 -30.93
N PRO A 284 28.11 32.52 -31.04
CA PRO A 284 27.91 31.67 -32.20
C PRO A 284 26.43 31.35 -32.47
N ASN A 285 26.06 31.26 -33.74
CA ASN A 285 24.71 30.96 -34.22
C ASN A 285 24.31 29.47 -34.16
N ALA A 286 25.12 28.62 -33.55
CA ALA A 286 24.89 27.20 -33.34
C ALA A 286 25.55 26.77 -32.02
N PRO A 287 25.19 25.61 -31.44
CA PRO A 287 25.81 25.08 -30.23
C PRO A 287 27.33 25.14 -30.25
N TYR A 288 27.98 25.56 -29.16
CA TYR A 288 29.42 25.77 -29.16
C TYR A 288 30.10 25.43 -27.84
N ILE A 289 31.27 24.82 -27.91
CA ILE A 289 32.19 24.54 -26.80
C ILE A 289 33.47 25.35 -27.03
N PHE A 290 34.00 25.97 -25.98
CA PHE A 290 35.22 26.76 -25.97
C PHE A 290 36.10 26.43 -24.75
N ASN A 291 37.34 26.93 -24.72
CA ASN A 291 38.32 26.61 -23.65
C ASN A 291 38.55 25.11 -23.50
N THR A 292 38.75 24.43 -24.64
CA THR A 292 38.91 22.98 -24.66
C THR A 292 40.14 22.48 -23.91
N SER A 293 39.99 21.33 -23.26
CA SER A 293 40.99 20.64 -22.47
C SER A 293 40.90 19.13 -22.68
N LEU A 294 42.05 18.46 -22.56
CA LEU A 294 42.18 17.02 -22.60
C LEU A 294 42.82 16.60 -21.26
N ASN A 295 42.12 15.80 -20.46
CA ASN A 295 42.54 15.42 -19.10
C ASN A 295 42.89 16.64 -18.23
N GLY A 296 42.09 17.70 -18.30
CA GLY A 296 42.28 18.94 -17.53
C GLY A 296 43.39 19.88 -18.03
N LYS A 297 44.13 19.51 -19.10
CA LYS A 297 45.13 20.38 -19.72
C LYS A 297 44.56 21.05 -20.96
N ARG A 298 44.62 22.39 -21.01
CA ARG A 298 44.16 23.18 -22.16
C ARG A 298 44.85 22.71 -23.45
N THR A 299 44.04 22.31 -24.44
CA THR A 299 44.50 21.63 -25.66
C THR A 299 43.72 22.14 -26.86
N SER A 300 44.43 22.37 -27.98
CA SER A 300 43.80 22.80 -29.24
C SER A 300 43.02 21.65 -29.89
N PRO A 301 41.76 21.86 -30.32
CA PRO A 301 41.01 20.87 -31.09
C PRO A 301 41.71 20.45 -32.39
N LEU A 302 42.54 21.32 -32.98
CA LEU A 302 43.33 21.04 -34.19
C LEU A 302 44.39 19.95 -33.99
N SER A 303 44.79 19.69 -32.74
CA SER A 303 45.76 18.65 -32.39
C SER A 303 45.13 17.29 -32.05
N VAL A 304 43.79 17.21 -32.06
CA VAL A 304 43.06 16.02 -31.60
C VAL A 304 42.12 15.46 -32.67
N PHE A 305 41.42 16.30 -33.43
CA PHE A 305 40.45 15.86 -34.44
C PHE A 305 40.99 15.97 -35.87
N SER A 306 40.58 15.04 -36.73
CA SER A 306 40.83 15.05 -38.18
C SER A 306 39.56 15.38 -38.98
N PRO A 307 39.67 16.00 -40.17
CA PRO A 307 38.50 16.28 -41.00
C PRO A 307 37.77 14.99 -41.43
N GLY A 308 36.47 14.92 -41.14
CA GLY A 308 35.63 13.76 -41.44
C GLY A 308 35.32 12.86 -40.24
N ASP A 309 36.00 13.04 -39.10
CA ASP A 309 35.71 12.34 -37.86
C ASP A 309 34.26 12.56 -37.41
N ILE A 310 33.63 11.57 -36.77
CA ILE A 310 32.32 11.76 -36.13
C ILE A 310 32.54 12.30 -34.71
N GLY A 311 32.20 13.57 -34.51
CA GLY A 311 32.19 14.20 -33.20
C GLY A 311 30.83 14.04 -32.55
N VAL A 312 30.82 13.69 -31.27
CA VAL A 312 29.63 13.81 -30.40
C VAL A 312 29.86 14.98 -29.47
N MET A 313 29.05 16.03 -29.61
CA MET A 313 29.06 17.15 -28.68
C MET A 313 28.04 16.85 -27.59
N THR A 314 28.48 16.91 -26.34
CA THR A 314 27.62 16.76 -25.16
C THR A 314 27.79 17.98 -24.26
N PHE A 315 26.68 18.48 -23.74
CA PHE A 315 26.64 19.62 -22.83
C PHE A 315 26.04 19.16 -21.51
N ASP A 316 26.74 19.41 -20.41
CA ASP A 316 26.30 19.02 -19.07
C ASP A 316 24.97 19.68 -18.69
N SER A 317 24.73 20.88 -19.24
CA SER A 317 23.46 21.62 -19.17
C SER A 317 23.24 22.39 -20.47
N VAL A 318 21.98 22.43 -20.94
CA VAL A 318 21.56 23.24 -22.07
C VAL A 318 20.65 24.35 -21.58
N SER A 319 20.69 25.53 -22.20
CA SER A 319 19.90 26.69 -21.76
C SER A 319 18.38 26.55 -21.97
N GLY A 320 17.90 25.33 -22.24
CA GLY A 320 16.49 24.92 -22.18
C GLY A 320 16.20 23.78 -21.19
N GLY A 321 17.20 23.34 -20.41
CA GLY A 321 17.08 22.34 -19.35
C GLY A 321 17.76 22.89 -18.10
N GLY A 322 16.95 23.44 -17.20
CA GLY A 322 17.41 24.04 -15.96
C GLY A 322 18.36 23.11 -15.20
N THR A 323 19.48 23.66 -14.76
CA THR A 323 20.35 23.05 -13.75
C THR A 323 19.58 22.97 -12.44
N GLY A 324 19.13 21.77 -12.09
CA GLY A 324 18.56 21.47 -10.79
C GLY A 324 18.41 19.97 -10.66
N THR A 325 19.43 19.32 -10.09
CA THR A 325 19.39 17.92 -9.64
C THR A 325 19.15 16.88 -10.75
N GLN A 326 19.55 15.63 -10.53
CA GLN A 326 18.96 14.54 -11.31
C GLN A 326 17.45 14.74 -11.17
N ALA A 327 16.73 15.04 -12.24
CA ALA A 327 15.28 15.18 -12.18
C ALA A 327 14.75 13.85 -11.68
N HIS A 328 14.51 13.80 -10.37
CA HIS A 328 14.00 12.68 -9.66
C HIS A 328 12.60 12.44 -10.22
N TRP A 329 12.50 11.48 -11.14
CA TRP A 329 11.30 11.21 -11.91
C TRP A 329 10.60 10.04 -11.25
N CYS A 330 9.50 10.34 -10.57
CA CYS A 330 8.89 9.39 -9.66
C CYS A 330 8.03 8.34 -10.35
N GLU A 331 7.43 8.68 -11.49
CA GLU A 331 6.56 7.79 -12.24
C GLU A 331 7.09 7.58 -13.66
N LYS A 332 7.77 6.44 -13.89
CA LYS A 332 8.49 6.18 -15.16
C LYS A 332 7.57 5.87 -16.33
N ASN A 333 6.31 5.53 -16.06
CA ASN A 333 5.32 5.23 -17.09
C ASN A 333 4.56 6.47 -17.56
N MET A 334 4.73 7.62 -16.88
CA MET A 334 4.06 8.88 -17.24
C MET A 334 4.99 9.81 -18.00
N GLU A 335 4.62 10.08 -19.26
CA GLU A 335 5.40 10.80 -20.27
C GLU A 335 5.63 12.28 -19.99
N PHE A 336 4.90 12.87 -19.05
CA PHE A 336 4.98 14.30 -18.77
C PHE A 336 4.84 14.57 -17.26
N ARG A 337 5.37 15.70 -16.80
CA ARG A 337 5.09 16.26 -15.48
C ARG A 337 5.02 17.77 -15.52
N THR A 338 4.33 18.38 -14.57
CA THR A 338 4.42 19.81 -14.30
C THR A 338 4.52 20.05 -12.80
N ASN A 339 5.08 21.20 -12.40
CA ASN A 339 4.97 21.66 -11.03
C ASN A 339 3.69 22.49 -10.87
N MET A 340 2.95 22.19 -9.81
CA MET A 340 1.75 22.89 -9.38
C MET A 340 1.97 23.38 -7.96
N THR A 341 1.86 24.69 -7.77
CA THR A 341 1.96 25.32 -6.44
C THR A 341 0.61 25.91 -6.05
N LEU A 342 0.10 25.50 -4.88
CA LEU A 342 -1.10 26.07 -4.25
C LEU A 342 -0.78 27.48 -3.71
N PRO A 343 -1.77 28.40 -3.63
CA PRO A 343 -1.54 29.74 -3.10
C PRO A 343 -1.14 29.69 -1.62
N SER A 344 -0.43 30.72 -1.16
CA SER A 344 0.02 30.81 0.24
C SER A 344 -1.10 30.73 1.29
N THR A 345 -2.35 31.00 0.88
CA THR A 345 -3.55 30.87 1.71
C THR A 345 -4.01 29.42 1.90
N ALA A 346 -3.46 28.46 1.14
CA ALA A 346 -3.81 27.05 1.30
C ALA A 346 -3.33 26.50 2.66
N PRO A 347 -4.22 25.87 3.44
CA PRO A 347 -3.81 25.21 4.68
C PRO A 347 -2.94 23.99 4.38
N LEU A 348 -2.03 23.67 5.30
CA LEU A 348 -1.21 22.45 5.27
C LEU A 348 -1.92 21.33 6.06
N ASN A 349 -1.62 20.06 5.77
CA ASN A 349 -2.23 18.89 6.41
C ASN A 349 -3.77 18.92 6.35
N SER A 350 -4.33 19.31 5.21
CA SER A 350 -5.77 19.58 5.04
C SER A 350 -6.28 19.11 3.69
N LEU A 351 -7.52 18.62 3.66
CA LEU A 351 -8.19 18.25 2.42
C LEU A 351 -8.58 19.51 1.62
N VAL A 352 -8.22 19.57 0.34
CA VAL A 352 -8.59 20.65 -0.59
C VAL A 352 -9.15 20.09 -1.90
N LEU A 353 -10.05 20.85 -2.53
CA LEU A 353 -10.63 20.52 -3.83
C LEU A 353 -10.02 21.39 -4.92
N LEU A 354 -9.50 20.76 -5.97
CA LEU A 354 -9.02 21.42 -7.18
C LEU A 354 -10.12 21.38 -8.24
N VAL A 355 -10.52 22.55 -8.73
CA VAL A 355 -11.51 22.72 -9.81
C VAL A 355 -10.80 23.27 -11.04
N LEU A 356 -10.46 22.38 -11.96
CA LEU A 356 -9.55 22.66 -13.07
C LEU A 356 -10.32 22.67 -14.40
N ASN A 357 -9.88 23.48 -15.34
CA ASN A 357 -10.44 23.54 -16.68
C ASN A 357 -9.80 22.43 -17.57
N PRO A 358 -10.60 21.57 -18.21
CA PRO A 358 -10.10 20.50 -19.06
C PRO A 358 -9.35 21.00 -20.30
N SER A 359 -9.47 22.26 -20.68
CA SER A 359 -8.70 22.83 -21.79
C SER A 359 -7.30 23.30 -21.40
N ASN A 360 -6.97 23.36 -20.11
CA ASN A 360 -5.67 23.84 -19.64
C ASN A 360 -4.64 22.69 -19.56
N VAL A 361 -3.49 22.86 -20.21
CA VAL A 361 -2.35 21.92 -20.15
C VAL A 361 -1.65 22.07 -18.79
N PRO A 362 -1.38 20.98 -18.05
CA PRO A 362 -1.30 19.59 -18.49
C PRO A 362 -2.61 18.78 -18.49
N PHE A 363 -3.62 19.21 -17.74
CA PHE A 363 -4.76 18.37 -17.39
C PHE A 363 -5.59 18.02 -18.61
N GLY A 364 -5.71 18.89 -19.62
CA GLY A 364 -6.44 18.56 -20.85
C GLY A 364 -5.84 17.50 -21.76
N SER A 365 -4.60 17.09 -21.52
CA SER A 365 -3.87 16.18 -22.42
C SER A 365 -3.76 14.75 -21.87
N ALA A 366 -4.08 14.52 -20.59
CA ALA A 366 -3.97 13.20 -19.99
C ALA A 366 -5.02 12.24 -20.55
N VAL A 367 -4.68 10.97 -20.77
CA VAL A 367 -5.65 9.93 -21.11
C VAL A 367 -6.61 9.74 -19.93
N HIS A 368 -7.92 9.78 -20.17
CA HIS A 368 -8.97 9.61 -19.15
C HIS A 368 -10.22 8.93 -19.72
N ASP A 369 -11.10 8.43 -18.84
CA ASP A 369 -12.40 7.82 -19.17
C ASP A 369 -13.55 8.49 -18.41
N GLY A 370 -13.24 9.52 -17.63
CA GLY A 370 -14.19 10.26 -16.79
C GLY A 370 -13.95 10.06 -15.30
N ASN A 371 -13.65 8.83 -14.89
CA ASN A 371 -13.47 8.46 -13.47
C ASN A 371 -12.01 8.14 -13.12
N ALA A 372 -11.23 7.74 -14.12
CA ALA A 372 -9.80 7.53 -14.02
C ALA A 372 -9.07 8.41 -15.02
N ALA A 373 -7.84 8.80 -14.68
CA ALA A 373 -6.93 9.46 -15.59
C ALA A 373 -5.51 8.98 -15.37
N SER A 374 -4.71 8.99 -16.43
CA SER A 374 -3.28 8.67 -16.37
C SER A 374 -2.51 9.84 -15.77
N ILE A 375 -2.72 10.12 -14.48
CA ILE A 375 -2.03 11.14 -13.68
C ILE A 375 -1.51 10.59 -12.34
N ARG A 376 -0.45 11.18 -11.78
CA ARG A 376 0.06 10.95 -10.40
C ARG A 376 0.54 12.26 -9.77
N ILE A 377 0.15 12.53 -8.53
CA ILE A 377 0.57 13.74 -7.81
C ILE A 377 1.59 13.39 -6.73
N TYR A 378 2.79 13.98 -6.80
CA TYR A 378 3.84 13.84 -5.80
C TYR A 378 4.08 15.17 -5.09
N LYS A 379 4.52 15.11 -3.83
CA LYS A 379 5.12 16.28 -3.19
C LYS A 379 6.36 16.70 -3.99
N ARG A 380 6.53 18.00 -4.18
CA ARG A 380 7.70 18.51 -4.91
C ARG A 380 8.96 18.19 -4.11
N SER A 381 9.81 17.34 -4.67
CA SER A 381 11.09 16.96 -4.09
C SER A 381 12.07 16.60 -5.20
N ASP A 382 13.33 17.00 -5.00
CA ASP A 382 14.42 16.68 -5.91
C ASP A 382 15.08 15.32 -5.60
N THR A 383 14.62 14.62 -4.56
CA THR A 383 15.25 13.36 -4.09
C THR A 383 14.28 12.29 -3.58
N ALA A 384 13.04 12.63 -3.21
CA ALA A 384 12.07 11.69 -2.62
C ALA A 384 10.81 11.55 -3.49
N CYS A 385 10.29 10.32 -3.62
CA CYS A 385 9.04 10.04 -4.34
C CYS A 385 7.89 9.82 -3.37
N GLU A 386 7.53 10.88 -2.65
CA GLU A 386 6.39 10.87 -1.75
C GLU A 386 5.14 11.25 -2.53
N MET A 387 4.29 10.26 -2.80
CA MET A 387 3.00 10.50 -3.43
C MET A 387 2.13 11.32 -2.48
N ALA A 388 1.54 12.40 -2.99
CA ALA A 388 0.52 13.13 -2.26
C ALA A 388 -0.78 12.32 -2.33
N PRO A 389 -1.53 12.13 -1.24
CA PRO A 389 -2.82 11.45 -1.31
C PRO A 389 -3.80 12.32 -2.12
N TYR A 390 -4.29 11.78 -3.22
CA TYR A 390 -5.28 12.45 -4.07
C TYR A 390 -6.31 11.45 -4.60
N TRP A 391 -7.48 11.96 -4.99
CA TRP A 391 -8.55 11.20 -5.62
C TRP A 391 -9.22 12.02 -6.71
N ILE A 392 -9.54 11.38 -7.83
CA ILE A 392 -10.20 12.01 -8.97
C ILE A 392 -11.70 11.76 -8.79
N GLU A 393 -12.45 12.82 -8.52
CA GLU A 393 -13.91 12.70 -8.39
C GLU A 393 -14.60 12.71 -9.76
N TYR A 394 -14.09 13.55 -10.68
CA TYR A 394 -14.71 13.76 -11.99
C TYR A 394 -13.73 14.34 -13.00
N TRP A 395 -13.85 13.89 -14.25
CA TRP A 395 -13.05 14.37 -15.36
C TRP A 395 -13.88 14.47 -16.65
N GLY A 396 -14.59 15.59 -16.81
CA GLY A 396 -15.42 15.88 -17.98
C GLY A 396 -14.79 16.86 -18.97
N ASP A 397 -15.53 17.17 -20.04
CA ASP A 397 -15.17 18.20 -21.01
C ASP A 397 -15.39 19.63 -20.47
N ASP A 398 -16.18 19.77 -19.40
CA ASP A 398 -16.48 21.03 -18.72
C ASP A 398 -15.51 21.32 -17.56
N LYS A 399 -15.28 20.35 -16.66
CA LYS A 399 -14.44 20.49 -15.45
C LYS A 399 -13.72 19.20 -15.07
N ILE A 400 -12.59 19.38 -14.40
CA ILE A 400 -11.85 18.32 -13.70
C ILE A 400 -11.89 18.62 -12.20
N LEU A 401 -12.33 17.65 -11.39
CA LEU A 401 -12.41 17.74 -9.94
C LEU A 401 -11.43 16.73 -9.30
N ILE A 402 -10.42 17.24 -8.60
CA ILE A 402 -9.42 16.42 -7.90
C ILE A 402 -9.35 16.83 -6.44
N TRP A 403 -9.56 15.87 -5.56
CA TRP A 403 -9.31 16.02 -4.13
C TRP A 403 -7.84 15.76 -3.82
N LEU A 404 -7.22 16.65 -3.05
CA LEU A 404 -5.82 16.55 -2.66
C LEU A 404 -5.72 16.77 -1.15
N ASN A 405 -5.05 15.86 -0.43
CA ASN A 405 -4.68 16.09 0.96
C ASN A 405 -3.37 16.89 0.97
N THR A 406 -3.46 18.18 1.31
CA THR A 406 -2.27 19.00 1.46
C THR A 406 -1.44 18.45 2.59
N THR A 407 -0.14 18.27 2.40
CA THR A 407 0.71 17.65 3.44
C THR A 407 1.44 18.76 4.19
N ASP A 408 2.71 18.55 4.51
CA ASP A 408 3.67 19.56 4.96
C ASP A 408 4.12 20.56 3.87
N THR A 409 3.60 20.48 2.64
CA THR A 409 3.98 21.37 1.52
C THR A 409 2.77 21.91 0.74
N ARG A 410 3.00 22.99 -0.04
CA ARG A 410 2.07 23.54 -1.04
C ARG A 410 2.56 23.33 -2.47
N ASP A 411 3.73 22.74 -2.61
CA ASP A 411 4.42 22.54 -3.87
C ASP A 411 4.32 21.07 -4.26
N TYR A 412 3.72 20.81 -5.42
CA TYR A 412 3.47 19.49 -5.97
C TYR A 412 4.06 19.35 -7.36
N THR A 413 4.33 18.11 -7.74
CA THR A 413 4.69 17.73 -9.10
C THR A 413 3.65 16.73 -9.60
N VAL A 414 2.89 17.12 -10.62
CA VAL A 414 1.83 16.33 -11.26
C VAL A 414 2.40 15.66 -12.49
N TYR A 415 2.49 14.34 -12.49
CA TYR A 415 2.86 13.50 -13.63
C TYR A 415 1.61 13.10 -14.39
N TYR A 416 1.69 12.97 -15.71
CA TYR A 416 0.59 12.54 -16.56
C TYR A 416 1.07 11.89 -17.87
N SER A 417 0.21 11.08 -18.50
CA SER A 417 0.49 10.44 -19.80
C SER A 417 -0.56 10.76 -20.85
N THR A 418 -0.13 10.94 -22.10
CA THR A 418 -1.02 11.21 -23.25
C THR A 418 -1.30 9.96 -24.09
N SER A 419 -0.60 8.86 -23.80
CA SER A 419 -0.65 7.62 -24.59
C SER A 419 -0.89 6.35 -23.76
N ASP A 420 -0.63 6.40 -22.45
CA ASP A 420 -0.78 5.26 -21.56
C ASP A 420 -2.24 5.03 -21.17
N GLN A 421 -2.79 3.88 -21.58
CA GLN A 421 -4.15 3.45 -21.25
C GLN A 421 -4.22 2.70 -19.91
N SER A 422 -3.10 2.51 -19.19
CA SER A 422 -3.09 1.98 -17.82
C SER A 422 -3.53 3.05 -16.82
N MET A 423 -4.77 3.49 -16.99
CA MET A 423 -5.44 4.41 -16.07
C MET A 423 -5.67 3.68 -14.76
N GLU A 424 -5.18 4.23 -13.65
CA GLU A 424 -5.51 3.65 -12.34
C GLU A 424 -6.93 4.07 -11.98
N TRP A 425 -7.75 3.05 -11.75
CA TRP A 425 -9.18 3.14 -11.46
C TRP A 425 -9.50 3.73 -10.09
N GLU A 426 -8.53 3.73 -9.18
CA GLU A 426 -8.75 4.06 -7.78
C GLU A 426 -7.69 5.09 -7.36
N GLY A 427 -8.00 6.37 -7.56
CA GLY A 427 -7.39 7.38 -6.69
C GLY A 427 -7.58 6.97 -5.23
N ASN A 428 -6.70 7.38 -4.33
CA ASN A 428 -6.71 6.90 -2.95
C ASN A 428 -7.88 7.52 -2.19
N ILE A 429 -9.10 6.99 -2.36
CA ILE A 429 -10.33 7.45 -1.70
C ILE A 429 -10.18 7.39 -0.17
N ALA A 430 -9.25 6.59 0.35
CA ALA A 430 -8.86 6.60 1.75
C ALA A 430 -8.16 7.89 2.22
N LEU A 431 -7.98 8.90 1.36
CA LEU A 431 -7.65 10.25 1.81
C LEU A 431 -8.78 10.89 2.63
N PHE A 432 -10.02 10.46 2.40
CA PHE A 432 -11.15 10.85 3.23
C PHE A 432 -11.18 9.97 4.47
N PRO A 433 -11.33 10.55 5.67
CA PRO A 433 -11.32 9.74 6.89
C PRO A 433 -12.52 8.79 6.98
N VAL A 434 -13.61 9.09 6.25
CA VAL A 434 -14.76 8.20 6.03
C VAL A 434 -14.91 7.98 4.53
N HIS A 435 -14.87 6.73 4.08
CA HIS A 435 -15.01 6.37 2.66
C HIS A 435 -15.51 4.93 2.47
N ASN A 436 -16.20 4.68 1.35
CA ASN A 436 -16.51 3.34 0.83
C ASN A 436 -16.51 3.37 -0.70
N GLU A 437 -15.97 2.32 -1.34
CA GLU A 437 -15.73 2.23 -2.79
C GLU A 437 -16.92 1.72 -3.59
N SER A 438 -17.81 0.90 -3.02
CA SER A 438 -19.04 0.50 -3.72
C SER A 438 -20.05 -0.11 -2.74
N VAL A 439 -21.28 0.39 -2.78
CA VAL A 439 -22.41 -0.11 -1.99
C VAL A 439 -23.59 -0.32 -2.92
N THR A 440 -24.17 -1.51 -2.94
CA THR A 440 -25.39 -1.80 -3.71
C THR A 440 -26.49 -2.23 -2.77
N LEU A 441 -27.59 -1.48 -2.76
CA LEU A 441 -28.76 -1.74 -1.94
C LEU A 441 -29.89 -2.31 -2.82
N PRO A 442 -30.38 -3.54 -2.54
CA PRO A 442 -31.47 -4.15 -3.30
C PRO A 442 -32.81 -3.43 -3.06
N ALA A 443 -33.65 -3.38 -4.10
CA ALA A 443 -34.94 -2.68 -4.08
C ALA A 443 -35.99 -3.16 -3.08
N ALA A 444 -35.82 -4.35 -2.50
CA ALA A 444 -36.81 -4.98 -1.62
C ALA A 444 -36.46 -4.84 -0.13
N GLU A 445 -35.39 -4.11 0.19
CA GLU A 445 -34.87 -3.95 1.53
C GLU A 445 -34.89 -2.46 1.93
N GLU A 446 -35.53 -2.12 3.05
CA GLU A 446 -35.38 -0.80 3.73
C GLU A 446 -34.07 -0.77 4.54
N TRP A 447 -32.94 -1.15 3.95
CA TRP A 447 -31.70 -1.39 4.71
C TRP A 447 -30.74 -0.21 4.68
N SER A 448 -30.40 0.30 5.88
CA SER A 448 -29.35 1.29 6.12
C SER A 448 -28.01 0.58 6.39
N GLU A 449 -27.07 0.56 5.44
CA GLU A 449 -25.72 0.02 5.68
C GLU A 449 -24.84 1.09 6.36
N LEU A 450 -24.31 0.81 7.55
CA LEU A 450 -23.42 1.73 8.27
C LEU A 450 -22.10 1.89 7.50
N VAL A 451 -21.86 3.08 7.00
CA VAL A 451 -20.62 3.44 6.31
C VAL A 451 -19.55 3.86 7.33
N SER A 452 -19.88 4.71 8.31
CA SER A 452 -18.91 5.13 9.35
C SER A 452 -19.49 6.00 10.48
N ASP A 453 -18.73 6.10 11.58
CA ASP A 453 -18.92 7.09 12.65
C ASP A 453 -18.19 8.39 12.28
N ILE A 454 -18.90 9.52 12.30
CA ILE A 454 -18.36 10.84 11.93
C ILE A 454 -18.09 11.69 13.20
N PRO A 455 -16.82 12.08 13.47
CA PRO A 455 -16.44 12.77 14.70
C PRO A 455 -16.43 14.30 14.59
N TRP A 456 -16.93 14.90 13.50
CA TRP A 456 -16.79 16.33 13.23
C TRP A 456 -18.07 17.10 13.48
N GLU A 457 -17.95 18.30 14.06
CA GLU A 457 -19.08 19.22 14.31
C GLU A 457 -19.63 19.85 13.02
N SER A 458 -18.83 19.91 11.95
CA SER A 458 -19.29 20.35 10.63
C SER A 458 -18.50 19.61 9.57
N PHE A 459 -19.20 19.06 8.59
CA PHE A 459 -18.65 18.15 7.58
C PHE A 459 -19.48 18.12 6.32
N PHE A 460 -18.93 17.51 5.28
CA PHE A 460 -19.67 17.19 4.07
C PHE A 460 -19.66 15.68 3.85
N VAL A 461 -20.70 15.18 3.21
CA VAL A 461 -20.81 13.84 2.64
C VAL A 461 -20.95 14.00 1.14
N ARG A 462 -20.08 13.35 0.36
CA ARG A 462 -20.20 13.31 -1.10
C ARG A 462 -20.37 11.88 -1.55
N TYR A 463 -21.22 11.66 -2.55
CA TYR A 463 -21.43 10.33 -3.10
C TYR A 463 -21.84 10.36 -4.58
N SER A 464 -21.62 9.23 -5.25
CA SER A 464 -22.12 8.97 -6.61
C SER A 464 -23.14 7.85 -6.59
N LEU A 465 -24.35 8.13 -7.07
CA LEU A 465 -25.51 7.24 -6.99
C LEU A 465 -26.16 7.05 -8.35
N LYS A 466 -26.59 5.83 -8.65
CA LYS A 466 -27.54 5.54 -9.73
C LYS A 466 -28.59 4.52 -9.30
N ALA A 467 -29.73 4.58 -9.96
CA ALA A 467 -30.74 3.54 -10.01
C ALA A 467 -30.38 2.46 -11.05
N GLU A 468 -31.02 1.30 -10.95
CA GLU A 468 -30.98 0.25 -11.97
C GLU A 468 -31.77 0.65 -13.23
N SER A 469 -32.84 1.44 -13.07
CA SER A 469 -33.71 1.91 -14.15
C SER A 469 -34.32 3.28 -13.86
N ASN A 470 -34.37 4.16 -14.87
CA ASN A 470 -34.98 5.48 -14.77
C ASN A 470 -36.52 5.48 -14.94
N ALA A 471 -37.13 4.36 -15.33
CA ALA A 471 -38.58 4.28 -15.55
C ALA A 471 -39.35 3.71 -14.34
N ARG A 472 -38.63 3.36 -13.28
CA ARG A 472 -39.14 2.75 -12.05
C ARG A 472 -39.03 3.72 -10.88
N ASP A 473 -39.78 3.40 -9.83
CA ASP A 473 -39.69 4.04 -8.52
C ASP A 473 -38.26 4.03 -7.97
N PHE A 474 -37.82 5.10 -7.32
CA PHE A 474 -36.47 5.19 -6.80
C PHE A 474 -36.36 6.21 -5.68
N ASP A 475 -36.18 5.77 -4.45
CA ASP A 475 -36.00 6.59 -3.26
C ASP A 475 -34.70 6.17 -2.57
N SER A 476 -33.59 6.82 -2.93
CA SER A 476 -32.28 6.45 -2.37
C SER A 476 -31.32 7.63 -2.21
N GLY A 477 -30.42 7.48 -1.24
CA GLY A 477 -29.36 8.43 -0.97
C GLY A 477 -28.64 8.10 0.32
N VAL A 478 -28.33 9.12 1.13
CA VAL A 478 -27.63 8.92 2.41
C VAL A 478 -28.54 9.29 3.58
N GLU A 479 -28.44 8.53 4.65
CA GLU A 479 -29.09 8.82 5.93
C GLU A 479 -28.00 9.22 6.94
N MET A 480 -28.23 10.32 7.64
CA MET A 480 -27.42 10.74 8.76
C MET A 480 -28.18 10.51 10.04
N SER A 481 -27.59 9.69 10.89
CA SER A 481 -28.09 9.42 12.22
C SER A 481 -27.27 10.20 13.23
N PHE A 482 -27.94 10.98 14.05
CA PHE A 482 -27.33 11.86 15.02
C PHE A 482 -27.48 11.22 16.39
N ASN A 483 -26.36 10.95 17.07
CA ASN A 483 -26.37 10.53 18.47
C ASN A 483 -26.76 11.73 19.34
N SER A 484 -28.05 12.02 19.35
CA SER A 484 -28.69 13.09 20.10
C SER A 484 -29.12 12.51 21.44
N SER A 485 -28.16 12.47 22.37
CA SER A 485 -28.39 12.20 23.79
C SER A 485 -28.68 10.72 24.17
N LYS A 486 -28.13 10.32 25.32
CA LYS A 486 -28.50 9.06 25.97
C LYS A 486 -29.85 9.26 26.62
N CYS A 487 -30.90 8.76 26.00
CA CYS A 487 -32.21 8.71 26.64
C CYS A 487 -32.35 7.41 27.42
N LEU A 488 -33.12 7.47 28.49
CA LEU A 488 -33.46 6.30 29.28
C LEU A 488 -34.85 5.84 28.87
N LEU A 489 -34.95 4.67 28.25
CA LEU A 489 -36.24 3.99 28.13
C LEU A 489 -36.57 3.36 29.48
N VAL A 490 -37.76 3.65 29.99
CA VAL A 490 -38.30 3.10 31.23
C VAL A 490 -39.60 2.38 30.92
N VAL A 491 -39.64 1.08 31.17
CA VAL A 491 -40.86 0.26 31.09
C VAL A 491 -41.39 0.07 32.50
N LYS A 492 -42.64 0.47 32.72
CA LYS A 492 -43.38 0.27 33.97
C LYS A 492 -44.45 -0.76 33.74
N SER A 493 -44.45 -1.84 34.52
CA SER A 493 -45.41 -2.94 34.37
C SER A 493 -46.02 -3.38 35.70
N ILE A 494 -47.24 -3.90 35.65
CA ILE A 494 -47.96 -4.44 36.81
C ILE A 494 -48.78 -5.68 36.41
N SER A 495 -48.80 -6.68 37.29
CA SER A 495 -49.37 -8.00 36.98
C SER A 495 -50.89 -7.94 36.77
N THR A 496 -51.38 -8.53 35.68
CA THR A 496 -52.83 -8.63 35.38
C THR A 496 -53.60 -9.43 36.44
N SER A 497 -52.94 -10.37 37.12
CA SER A 497 -53.52 -11.20 38.19
C SER A 497 -53.86 -10.43 39.48
N ILE A 498 -53.33 -9.21 39.62
CA ILE A 498 -53.58 -8.30 40.76
C ILE A 498 -54.74 -7.34 40.41
N PHE A 499 -55.25 -7.38 39.17
CA PHE A 499 -55.83 -6.22 38.50
C PHE A 499 -57.25 -6.45 37.92
N SER A 500 -58.11 -7.22 38.59
CA SER A 500 -59.52 -7.32 38.16
C SER A 500 -60.33 -6.09 38.61
N GLY A 501 -60.44 -5.07 37.75
CA GLY A 501 -61.42 -3.98 37.89
C GLY A 501 -60.88 -2.58 38.20
N VAL A 502 -59.59 -2.31 37.98
CA VAL A 502 -58.99 -0.98 38.19
C VAL A 502 -58.98 -0.17 36.88
N ASP A 503 -59.15 1.14 37.01
CA ASP A 503 -58.99 2.11 35.93
C ASP A 503 -57.54 2.12 35.42
N THR A 504 -57.34 1.81 34.14
CA THR A 504 -56.01 1.80 33.50
C THR A 504 -55.70 3.09 32.77
N GLU A 505 -56.62 4.06 32.77
CA GLU A 505 -56.45 5.34 32.11
C GLU A 505 -55.98 6.41 33.11
N ASP A 506 -55.17 7.36 32.63
CA ASP A 506 -54.85 8.57 33.36
C ASP A 506 -54.18 8.32 34.74
N ILE A 507 -53.36 7.27 34.82
CA ILE A 507 -52.75 6.80 36.07
C ILE A 507 -51.46 7.57 36.35
N GLN A 508 -51.28 7.97 37.62
CA GLN A 508 -50.04 8.57 38.10
C GLN A 508 -48.99 7.51 38.37
N ILE A 509 -48.00 7.41 37.49
CA ILE A 509 -46.98 6.38 37.50
C ILE A 509 -45.67 6.94 38.07
N PRO A 510 -45.09 6.31 39.10
CA PRO A 510 -43.78 6.70 39.64
C PRO A 510 -42.64 6.04 38.84
N ILE A 511 -41.70 6.87 38.40
CA ILE A 511 -40.45 6.49 37.75
C ILE A 511 -39.28 6.77 38.70
N TYR A 512 -38.53 5.71 39.03
CA TYR A 512 -37.38 5.77 39.92
C TYR A 512 -36.08 5.78 39.13
N LEU A 513 -35.27 6.81 39.28
CA LEU A 513 -33.96 6.89 38.68
C LEU A 513 -32.88 6.65 39.73
N SER A 514 -32.00 5.69 39.44
CA SER A 514 -30.81 5.44 40.27
C SER A 514 -29.79 6.59 40.12
N PRO A 515 -28.81 6.71 41.04
CA PRO A 515 -27.69 7.65 40.85
C PRO A 515 -26.98 7.46 39.51
N ASP A 516 -26.86 6.21 39.05
CA ASP A 516 -26.26 5.87 37.76
C ASP A 516 -27.11 6.40 36.59
N ASN A 517 -28.44 6.22 36.65
CA ASN A 517 -29.36 6.74 35.65
C ASN A 517 -29.26 8.26 35.53
N ILE A 518 -29.25 8.97 36.66
CA ILE A 518 -29.10 10.43 36.69
C ILE A 518 -27.77 10.87 36.09
N SER A 519 -26.68 10.19 36.49
CA SER A 519 -25.34 10.53 35.99
C SER A 519 -25.20 10.34 34.48
N LYS A 520 -25.85 9.30 33.92
CA LYS A 520 -25.77 8.94 32.50
C LYS A 520 -26.72 9.75 31.61
N LEU A 521 -27.87 10.19 32.14
CA LEU A 521 -28.74 11.13 31.45
C LEU A 521 -28.01 12.45 31.19
N GLY A 522 -27.13 12.92 32.09
CA GLY A 522 -26.35 14.13 31.84
C GLY A 522 -27.17 15.43 31.75
N ALA A 523 -28.44 15.38 32.17
CA ALA A 523 -29.32 16.55 32.26
C ALA A 523 -28.69 17.63 33.14
N GLN A 524 -28.87 18.91 32.80
CA GLN A 524 -28.51 19.99 33.71
C GLN A 524 -29.48 19.94 34.91
N TRP A 525 -28.97 19.81 36.14
CA TRP A 525 -29.82 19.68 37.32
C TRP A 525 -29.34 20.51 38.50
N THR A 526 -30.31 20.90 39.31
CA THR A 526 -30.14 21.45 40.65
C THR A 526 -31.08 20.70 41.58
N THR A 527 -30.98 20.86 42.90
CA THR A 527 -31.80 20.08 43.84
C THR A 527 -33.30 20.12 43.49
N ASN A 528 -33.89 18.97 43.20
CA ASN A 528 -35.29 18.76 42.79
C ASN A 528 -35.69 19.38 41.43
N ARG A 529 -34.74 19.66 40.54
CA ARG A 529 -35.02 20.16 39.18
C ARG A 529 -34.06 19.56 38.17
N ALA A 530 -34.58 19.19 37.01
CA ALA A 530 -33.76 18.69 35.91
C ALA A 530 -34.23 19.27 34.57
N ALA A 531 -33.31 19.43 33.65
CA ALA A 531 -33.58 19.76 32.25
C ALA A 531 -33.78 18.44 31.48
N ILE A 532 -35.02 17.94 31.50
CA ILE A 532 -35.42 16.69 30.86
C ILE A 532 -36.74 16.85 30.11
N GLU A 533 -36.93 16.01 29.11
CA GLU A 533 -38.18 15.78 28.41
C GLU A 533 -38.58 14.30 28.54
N ILE A 534 -39.89 14.03 28.69
CA ILE A 534 -40.43 12.68 28.74
C ILE A 534 -41.45 12.53 27.62
N THR A 535 -41.29 11.50 26.79
CA THR A 535 -42.27 11.13 25.78
C THR A 535 -42.81 9.73 26.03
N ASP A 536 -44.04 9.48 25.58
CA ASP A 536 -44.60 8.13 25.52
C ASP A 536 -44.10 7.36 24.29
N VAL A 537 -44.55 6.11 24.14
CA VAL A 537 -44.24 5.23 23.00
C VAL A 537 -44.74 5.74 21.65
N TYR A 538 -45.56 6.78 21.61
CA TYR A 538 -46.05 7.40 20.39
C TYR A 538 -45.31 8.70 20.05
N GLY A 539 -44.29 9.06 20.84
CA GLY A 539 -43.56 10.32 20.70
C GLY A 539 -44.29 11.55 21.26
N ASN A 540 -45.43 11.37 21.95
CA ASN A 540 -46.14 12.50 22.55
C ASN A 540 -45.44 12.93 23.85
N LYS A 541 -45.33 14.24 24.07
CA LYS A 541 -44.79 14.78 25.32
C LYS A 541 -45.70 14.45 26.51
N VAL A 542 -45.14 13.81 27.52
CA VAL A 542 -45.83 13.41 28.75
C VAL A 542 -45.54 14.45 29.84
N PRO A 543 -46.57 15.05 30.46
CA PRO A 543 -46.37 15.93 31.60
C PRO A 543 -45.78 15.15 32.78
N PHE A 544 -44.85 15.79 33.48
CA PHE A 544 -44.18 15.17 34.61
C PHE A 544 -44.06 16.12 35.81
N TRP A 545 -43.77 15.56 36.97
CA TRP A 545 -43.40 16.28 38.18
C TRP A 545 -42.29 15.57 38.94
N ILE A 546 -41.26 16.32 39.32
CA ILE A 546 -40.09 15.83 40.05
C ILE A 546 -40.33 16.01 41.54
N GLU A 547 -40.52 14.89 42.24
CA GLU A 547 -40.67 14.92 43.70
C GLU A 547 -39.33 15.22 44.37
N TYR A 548 -38.29 14.51 43.94
CA TYR A 548 -36.91 14.76 44.33
C TYR A 548 -35.93 14.43 43.19
N TRP A 549 -34.82 15.15 43.20
CA TRP A 549 -33.66 14.90 42.35
C TRP A 549 -32.42 15.32 43.12
N ASP A 550 -31.64 14.34 43.58
CA ASP A 550 -30.46 14.52 44.40
C ASP A 550 -29.37 13.46 44.09
N SER A 551 -28.31 13.41 44.89
CA SER A 551 -27.19 12.47 44.67
C SER A 551 -27.57 11.00 44.87
N ASP A 552 -28.68 10.71 45.56
CA ASP A 552 -29.12 9.36 45.89
C ASP A 552 -30.11 8.80 44.86
N GLY A 553 -30.59 9.63 43.93
CA GLY A 553 -31.53 9.25 42.88
C GLY A 553 -32.57 10.34 42.59
N ALA A 554 -33.60 9.96 41.83
CA ALA A 554 -34.74 10.82 41.52
C ALA A 554 -36.03 10.02 41.50
N LEU A 555 -37.13 10.70 41.84
CA LEU A 555 -38.49 10.21 41.66
C LEU A 555 -39.25 11.22 40.81
N ILE A 556 -39.72 10.72 39.68
CA ILE A 556 -40.51 11.47 38.72
C ILE A 556 -41.90 10.83 38.66
N TRP A 557 -42.93 11.67 38.71
CA TRP A 557 -44.31 11.25 38.50
C TRP A 557 -44.76 11.67 37.11
N VAL A 558 -45.38 10.74 36.39
CA VAL A 558 -45.98 10.98 35.07
C VAL A 558 -47.44 10.53 35.08
N LYS A 559 -48.26 11.04 34.17
CA LYS A 559 -49.65 10.62 33.99
C LYS A 559 -49.82 9.95 32.63
N ALA A 560 -50.21 8.67 32.61
CA ALA A 560 -50.37 7.90 31.37
C ALA A 560 -51.31 6.69 31.53
N ASN A 561 -51.67 6.07 30.40
CA ASN A 561 -52.51 4.89 30.35
C ASN A 561 -51.67 3.61 30.38
N LEU A 562 -52.10 2.56 31.09
CA LEU A 562 -51.48 1.24 31.02
C LEU A 562 -52.18 0.38 29.96
N THR A 563 -51.41 -0.38 29.18
CA THR A 563 -51.88 -1.24 28.07
C THR A 563 -51.29 -2.65 28.17
N ASN A 564 -51.88 -3.62 27.50
CA ASN A 564 -51.34 -4.98 27.34
C ASN A 564 -51.07 -5.34 25.88
N ASP A 565 -51.12 -4.35 24.98
CA ASP A 565 -50.83 -4.55 23.56
C ASP A 565 -49.33 -4.61 23.31
N GLU A 566 -48.79 -5.81 23.09
CA GLU A 566 -47.36 -6.07 22.88
C GLU A 566 -46.78 -5.41 21.61
N SER A 567 -47.62 -5.08 20.63
CA SER A 567 -47.16 -4.49 19.36
C SER A 567 -46.60 -3.08 19.50
N LEU A 568 -47.01 -2.35 20.53
CA LEU A 568 -46.63 -0.95 20.76
C LEU A 568 -45.13 -0.77 21.03
N LEU A 569 -44.52 -1.68 21.78
CA LEU A 569 -43.06 -1.65 22.00
C LEU A 569 -42.32 -1.96 20.70
N GLU A 570 -42.82 -2.89 19.90
CA GLU A 570 -42.21 -3.25 18.62
C GLU A 570 -42.24 -2.07 17.62
N GLU A 571 -43.39 -1.42 17.48
CA GLU A 571 -43.52 -0.22 16.63
C GLU A 571 -42.64 0.93 17.13
N PHE A 572 -42.60 1.16 18.43
CA PHE A 572 -41.77 2.20 19.03
C PHE A 572 -40.27 1.99 18.76
N PHE A 573 -39.77 0.75 18.87
CA PHE A 573 -38.38 0.46 18.57
C PHE A 573 -38.05 0.55 17.08
N LYS A 574 -39.00 0.17 16.20
CA LYS A 574 -38.86 0.38 14.75
C LYS A 574 -38.81 1.87 14.42
N MET A 575 -39.66 2.68 15.03
CA MET A 575 -39.67 4.13 14.85
C MET A 575 -38.33 4.77 15.28
N MET A 576 -37.76 4.36 16.42
CA MET A 576 -36.50 4.96 16.90
C MET A 576 -35.25 4.55 16.13
N TYR A 577 -35.23 3.37 15.49
CA TYR A 577 -34.01 2.81 14.91
C TYR A 577 -34.10 2.51 13.41
N GLY A 578 -35.30 2.52 12.80
CA GLY A 578 -35.58 2.00 11.46
C GLY A 578 -35.54 0.46 11.42
N PHE A 579 -34.53 -0.15 12.04
CA PHE A 579 -34.36 -1.59 12.22
C PHE A 579 -34.13 -1.93 13.69
N MET A 580 -34.35 -3.16 14.13
CA MET A 580 -34.17 -3.53 15.55
C MET A 580 -32.73 -4.03 15.81
N PRO A 581 -31.87 -3.31 16.57
CA PRO A 581 -30.49 -3.76 16.82
C PRO A 581 -30.44 -5.06 17.62
N SER A 582 -29.43 -5.91 17.38
CA SER A 582 -29.33 -7.23 18.02
C SER A 582 -29.29 -7.22 19.56
N PHE A 583 -28.82 -6.14 20.19
CA PHE A 583 -28.87 -5.99 21.65
C PHE A 583 -30.29 -5.65 22.14
N VAL A 584 -31.03 -4.85 21.38
CA VAL A 584 -32.45 -4.53 21.64
C VAL A 584 -33.30 -5.77 21.41
N GLN A 585 -33.09 -6.50 20.31
CA GLN A 585 -33.77 -7.77 20.02
C GLN A 585 -33.62 -8.76 21.20
N ARG A 586 -32.40 -9.00 21.69
CA ARG A 586 -32.18 -9.90 22.83
C ARG A 586 -32.85 -9.42 24.12
N TRP A 587 -32.85 -8.11 24.36
CA TRP A 587 -33.53 -7.52 25.50
C TRP A 587 -35.05 -7.63 25.37
N MET A 588 -35.60 -7.47 24.17
CA MET A 588 -37.02 -7.62 23.84
C MET A 588 -37.48 -9.07 23.90
N GLU A 589 -36.70 -10.03 23.39
CA GLU A 589 -36.99 -11.46 23.53
C GLU A 589 -37.04 -11.88 25.00
N TRP A 590 -36.11 -11.35 25.81
CA TRP A 590 -36.14 -11.50 27.25
C TRP A 590 -37.42 -10.86 27.84
N MET A 591 -37.79 -9.65 27.38
CA MET A 591 -38.93 -8.84 27.83
C MET A 591 -40.32 -9.37 27.51
N PHE A 592 -40.60 -9.68 26.25
CA PHE A 592 -41.89 -10.20 25.83
C PHE A 592 -42.20 -11.56 26.45
N GLY A 593 -41.16 -12.34 26.80
CA GLY A 593 -41.34 -13.56 27.58
C GLY A 593 -42.04 -13.37 28.93
N TRP A 594 -41.99 -12.17 29.53
CA TRP A 594 -42.68 -11.88 30.79
C TRP A 594 -43.89 -10.94 30.65
N LEU A 595 -44.00 -10.11 29.61
CA LEU A 595 -45.03 -9.05 29.54
C LEU A 595 -46.44 -9.57 29.25
N SER A 596 -46.57 -10.79 28.72
CA SER A 596 -47.86 -11.38 28.34
C SER A 596 -48.89 -11.48 29.48
N ASP A 597 -48.45 -11.43 30.74
CA ASP A 597 -49.33 -11.42 31.92
C ASP A 597 -49.42 -10.03 32.61
N TYR A 598 -49.02 -8.92 31.97
CA TYR A 598 -48.90 -7.60 32.60
C TYR A 598 -49.60 -6.48 31.81
N TYR A 599 -50.10 -5.48 32.54
CA TYR A 599 -50.33 -4.15 31.98
C TYR A 599 -49.05 -3.32 32.10
N TYR A 600 -48.71 -2.55 31.08
CA TYR A 600 -47.47 -1.79 31.04
C TYR A 600 -47.60 -0.47 30.28
N ASN A 601 -46.62 0.42 30.46
CA ASN A 601 -46.37 1.58 29.60
C ASN A 601 -44.84 1.80 29.54
N ALA A 602 -44.35 2.40 28.45
CA ALA A 602 -42.96 2.77 28.30
C ALA A 602 -42.77 4.28 28.05
N PHE A 603 -41.77 4.83 28.71
CA PHE A 603 -41.43 6.25 28.66
C PHE A 603 -40.00 6.43 28.20
N LEU A 604 -39.78 7.35 27.28
CA LEU A 604 -38.46 7.77 26.86
C LEU A 604 -38.11 9.06 27.57
N ILE A 605 -37.06 9.04 28.40
CA ILE A 605 -36.60 10.20 29.17
C ILE A 605 -35.31 10.71 28.55
N CYS A 606 -35.35 11.90 27.97
CA CYS A 606 -34.23 12.53 27.28
C CYS A 606 -33.76 13.79 28.02
N PRO A 607 -32.45 14.14 27.95
CA PRO A 607 -31.97 15.47 28.32
C PRO A 607 -32.60 16.54 27.42
N SER A 608 -32.85 17.72 27.98
CA SER A 608 -33.35 18.87 27.23
C SER A 608 -32.41 20.06 27.41
N ASP A 609 -32.33 20.96 26.43
CA ASP A 609 -31.59 22.23 26.55
C ASP A 609 -32.36 23.32 27.33
N GLY A 610 -33.56 23.00 27.81
CA GLY A 610 -34.37 23.87 28.63
C GLY A 610 -33.77 24.15 30.02
N GLN A 611 -34.30 25.18 30.70
CA GLN A 611 -33.92 25.46 32.08
C GLN A 611 -34.39 24.33 33.02
N PRO A 612 -33.58 23.90 34.01
CA PRO A 612 -33.98 22.85 34.93
C PRO A 612 -35.30 23.19 35.64
N THR A 613 -36.29 22.32 35.49
CA THR A 613 -37.65 22.49 36.02
C THR A 613 -38.00 21.37 36.98
N ARG A 614 -38.97 21.63 37.87
CA ARG A 614 -39.60 20.60 38.71
C ARG A 614 -40.75 19.90 37.96
N GLY A 615 -41.10 20.38 36.75
CA GLY A 615 -42.31 19.94 36.05
C GLY A 615 -43.58 20.61 36.59
N ASP A 616 -44.75 20.16 36.12
CA ASP A 616 -46.07 20.71 36.48
C ASP A 616 -46.95 19.62 37.08
N GLY A 617 -46.99 19.57 38.42
CA GLY A 617 -47.80 18.58 39.14
C GLY A 617 -49.30 18.71 38.89
N ASN A 618 -49.82 19.87 38.46
CA ASN A 618 -51.24 20.03 38.15
C ASN A 618 -51.68 19.23 36.91
N LYS A 619 -50.73 18.93 36.01
CA LYS A 619 -50.97 18.10 34.84
C LYS A 619 -50.78 16.61 35.11
N VAL A 620 -50.14 16.26 36.22
CA VAL A 620 -49.82 14.89 36.59
C VAL A 620 -50.87 14.32 37.55
N PHE A 621 -51.18 15.04 38.62
CA PHE A 621 -51.98 14.53 39.72
C PHE A 621 -53.45 14.96 39.62
N GLU A 622 -54.34 14.21 40.26
CA GLU A 622 -55.75 14.59 40.40
C GLU A 622 -55.89 15.91 41.17
N PHE A 623 -55.02 16.14 42.13
CA PHE A 623 -54.88 17.43 42.77
C PHE A 623 -53.42 17.65 43.13
N PHE A 624 -52.96 18.88 43.00
CA PHE A 624 -51.58 19.24 43.29
C PHE A 624 -51.47 20.67 43.81
N ASP A 625 -50.64 20.83 44.84
CA ASP A 625 -50.17 22.15 45.25
C ASP A 625 -48.76 22.05 45.83
N ASP A 626 -47.82 22.79 45.25
CA ASP A 626 -46.46 23.00 45.76
C ASP A 626 -46.32 24.33 46.52
N PHE A 627 -47.45 24.98 46.78
CA PHE A 627 -47.56 26.28 47.45
C PHE A 627 -46.66 27.34 46.83
N SER A 628 -46.51 27.29 45.50
CA SER A 628 -45.74 28.26 44.74
C SER A 628 -46.37 29.66 44.84
N GLY A 629 -45.53 30.67 45.09
CA GLY A 629 -45.97 32.05 45.33
C GLY A 629 -45.83 32.50 46.80
N ASN A 630 -46.56 33.57 47.16
CA ASN A 630 -46.49 34.23 48.46
C ASN A 630 -47.82 34.20 49.24
N SER A 631 -48.83 33.45 48.74
CA SER A 631 -50.15 33.33 49.35
C SER A 631 -50.77 31.98 49.00
N LEU A 632 -51.74 31.54 49.80
CA LEU A 632 -52.52 30.33 49.53
C LEU A 632 -53.37 30.51 48.25
N ASP A 633 -53.36 29.51 47.37
CA ASP A 633 -54.20 29.52 46.17
C ASP A 633 -55.66 29.24 46.55
N THR A 634 -56.42 30.32 46.75
CA THR A 634 -57.85 30.23 47.10
C THR A 634 -58.74 29.74 45.95
N SER A 635 -58.21 29.53 44.75
CA SER A 635 -58.94 28.81 43.69
C SER A 635 -58.97 27.30 43.96
N LYS A 636 -57.99 26.77 44.69
CA LYS A 636 -57.85 25.35 45.07
C LYS A 636 -58.32 25.05 46.49
N TRP A 637 -58.09 25.99 47.40
CA TRP A 637 -58.32 25.79 48.83
C TRP A 637 -59.41 26.69 49.38
N ASN A 638 -60.24 26.10 50.24
CA ASN A 638 -60.94 26.81 51.29
C ASN A 638 -60.04 26.88 52.53
N TYR A 639 -60.21 27.91 53.36
CA TYR A 639 -59.45 28.03 54.60
C TYR A 639 -60.28 28.67 55.70
N LYS A 640 -59.90 28.38 56.95
CA LYS A 640 -60.44 29.05 58.12
C LYS A 640 -59.37 29.21 59.19
N THR A 641 -59.39 30.37 59.85
CA THR A 641 -58.53 30.71 60.99
C THR A 641 -59.41 31.09 62.16
N ALA A 642 -59.14 30.52 63.33
CA ALA A 642 -59.85 30.77 64.58
C ALA A 642 -58.84 30.99 65.71
N GLN A 643 -59.28 31.66 66.80
CA GLN A 643 -58.55 31.72 68.08
C GLN A 643 -57.06 32.14 68.02
N GLY A 644 -56.68 33.00 67.06
CA GLY A 644 -55.30 33.47 66.91
C GLY A 644 -54.42 32.61 65.99
N GLY A 645 -54.98 31.55 65.41
CA GLY A 645 -54.33 30.77 64.36
C GLY A 645 -54.10 31.57 63.08
N SER A 646 -53.08 31.18 62.32
CA SER A 646 -52.72 31.82 61.05
C SER A 646 -52.05 30.84 60.10
N TYR A 647 -52.09 31.16 58.81
CA TYR A 647 -51.28 30.49 57.80
C TYR A 647 -50.35 31.49 57.12
N SER A 648 -49.28 30.97 56.52
CA SER A 648 -48.42 31.73 55.61
C SER A 648 -47.90 30.81 54.51
N VAL A 649 -47.70 31.36 53.31
CA VAL A 649 -47.05 30.69 52.20
C VAL A 649 -45.83 31.50 51.82
N SER A 650 -44.65 30.89 51.87
CA SER A 650 -43.40 31.55 51.49
C SER A 650 -42.40 30.50 51.03
N ASN A 651 -41.69 30.78 49.92
CA ASN A 651 -40.67 29.89 49.36
C ASN A 651 -41.18 28.46 49.07
N GLY A 652 -42.41 28.33 48.55
CA GLY A 652 -42.99 27.01 48.26
C GLY A 652 -43.34 26.20 49.51
N ILE A 653 -43.57 26.87 50.65
CA ILE A 653 -43.88 26.20 51.92
C ILE A 653 -45.12 26.84 52.53
N LEU A 654 -46.18 26.04 52.69
CA LEU A 654 -47.31 26.37 53.56
C LEU A 654 -46.91 26.13 55.01
N SER A 655 -47.23 27.09 55.88
CA SER A 655 -47.00 27.01 57.32
C SER A 655 -48.30 27.29 58.07
N LEU A 656 -48.81 26.27 58.77
CA LEU A 656 -50.03 26.35 59.58
C LEU A 656 -49.66 26.50 61.07
N GLN A 657 -49.99 27.65 61.66
CA GLN A 657 -49.65 28.02 63.02
C GLN A 657 -50.90 28.11 63.88
N GLY A 658 -51.02 27.24 64.89
CA GLY A 658 -51.98 27.41 65.97
C GLY A 658 -51.44 28.28 67.11
N ASP A 659 -52.29 28.75 68.01
CA ASP A 659 -51.96 29.45 69.25
C ASP A 659 -51.92 28.48 70.45
N LYS A 660 -52.39 28.90 71.64
CA LYS A 660 -52.27 28.18 72.91
C LYS A 660 -53.52 27.38 73.30
N ASP A 661 -54.57 27.34 72.47
CA ASP A 661 -55.85 26.70 72.81
C ASP A 661 -55.90 25.20 72.39
N SER A 662 -56.92 24.50 72.89
CA SER A 662 -57.17 23.07 72.72
C SER A 662 -58.13 22.73 71.54
N LYS A 663 -58.60 23.74 70.80
CA LYS A 663 -59.44 23.59 69.60
C LYS A 663 -58.63 23.82 68.32
N ALA A 664 -59.21 23.55 67.15
CA ALA A 664 -58.53 23.83 65.88
C ALA A 664 -58.35 25.34 65.67
N ASP A 665 -57.11 25.77 65.41
CA ASP A 665 -56.77 27.18 65.26
C ASP A 665 -56.68 27.59 63.78
N VAL A 666 -56.26 26.68 62.90
CA VAL A 666 -56.20 26.92 61.46
C VAL A 666 -56.34 25.62 60.68
N TRP A 667 -57.16 25.63 59.63
CA TRP A 667 -57.32 24.50 58.73
C TRP A 667 -57.63 24.97 57.31
N ILE A 668 -57.26 24.13 56.35
CA ILE A 668 -57.53 24.30 54.92
C ILE A 668 -58.10 22.99 54.38
N TRP A 669 -59.00 23.08 53.41
CA TRP A 669 -59.54 21.92 52.72
C TRP A 669 -59.73 22.21 51.24
N THR A 670 -59.65 21.17 50.42
CA THR A 670 -59.72 21.31 48.97
C THR A 670 -61.10 21.75 48.53
N LYS A 671 -61.17 22.47 47.40
CA LYS A 671 -62.42 22.72 46.68
C LYS A 671 -62.77 21.56 45.74
N LYS A 672 -61.76 20.84 45.26
CA LYS A 672 -61.92 19.59 44.52
C LYS A 672 -62.27 18.47 45.50
N THR A 673 -63.17 17.60 45.06
CA THR A 673 -63.58 16.38 45.73
C THR A 673 -62.95 15.16 45.06
N PHE A 674 -62.85 14.05 45.79
CA PHE A 674 -62.20 12.82 45.33
C PHE A 674 -63.09 11.61 45.58
N PRO A 675 -63.03 10.58 44.72
CA PRO A 675 -63.81 9.36 44.89
C PRO A 675 -63.45 8.63 46.19
N SER A 676 -64.12 7.54 46.52
CA SER A 676 -63.90 6.79 47.77
C SER A 676 -62.51 6.14 47.88
N SER A 677 -61.67 6.16 46.84
CA SER A 677 -60.34 5.54 46.88
C SER A 677 -59.30 6.41 46.20
N TYR A 678 -58.27 6.83 46.95
CA TYR A 678 -57.17 7.68 46.47
C TYR A 678 -55.98 7.65 47.42
N VAL A 679 -54.85 8.18 46.97
CA VAL A 679 -53.66 8.35 47.80
C VAL A 679 -53.28 9.83 47.87
N ILE A 680 -53.10 10.34 49.08
CA ILE A 680 -52.55 11.68 49.34
C ILE A 680 -51.06 11.53 49.63
N GLY A 681 -50.21 12.17 48.84
CA GLY A 681 -48.78 12.27 49.14
C GLY A 681 -48.39 13.68 49.52
N MET A 682 -47.51 13.83 50.50
CA MET A 682 -47.02 15.15 50.92
C MET A 682 -45.64 15.07 51.55
N LYS A 683 -44.91 16.18 51.47
CA LYS A 683 -43.71 16.40 52.28
C LYS A 683 -44.03 17.41 53.38
N ALA A 684 -43.93 16.97 54.63
CA ALA A 684 -44.38 17.71 55.80
C ALA A 684 -43.33 17.80 56.91
N TYR A 685 -43.34 18.92 57.63
CA TYR A 685 -42.65 19.10 58.90
C TYR A 685 -43.71 19.12 60.00
N LEU A 686 -43.88 18.00 60.71
CA LEU A 686 -44.89 17.88 61.75
C LEU A 686 -44.41 18.48 63.07
N LYS A 687 -45.20 19.40 63.65
CA LYS A 687 -44.87 20.09 64.91
C LYS A 687 -46.10 20.33 65.77
N ASN A 688 -45.98 20.05 67.08
CA ASN A 688 -47.04 20.18 68.08
C ASN A 688 -48.30 19.34 67.82
N GLN A 689 -49.42 19.87 67.31
CA GLN A 689 -50.62 19.08 67.06
C GLN A 689 -51.22 19.33 65.67
N PRO A 690 -50.55 18.87 64.59
CA PRO A 690 -51.14 18.87 63.26
C PRO A 690 -52.20 17.78 63.12
N PHE A 691 -53.04 17.91 62.11
CA PHE A 691 -53.98 16.87 61.71
C PHE A 691 -54.19 16.84 60.19
N PHE A 692 -54.59 15.68 59.69
CA PHE A 692 -54.99 15.45 58.31
C PHE A 692 -56.48 15.13 58.27
N MET A 693 -57.20 15.63 57.27
CA MET A 693 -58.64 15.45 57.10
C MET A 693 -58.91 14.66 55.82
N TRP A 694 -59.84 13.71 55.89
CA TRP A 694 -60.41 13.02 54.73
C TRP A 694 -61.92 12.87 54.94
N TYR A 695 -62.66 12.67 53.85
CA TYR A 695 -64.12 12.49 53.87
C TYR A 695 -64.84 13.62 54.60
N ILE A 696 -64.72 14.83 54.04
CA ILE A 696 -65.44 16.01 54.52
C ILE A 696 -66.82 16.01 53.87
N ASP A 697 -67.84 15.68 54.65
CA ASP A 697 -69.21 15.56 54.14
C ASP A 697 -69.85 16.93 53.83
N SER A 698 -71.07 16.88 53.31
CA SER A 698 -71.83 18.10 52.95
C SER A 698 -72.24 18.97 54.15
N ASP A 699 -72.30 18.41 55.36
CA ASP A 699 -72.57 19.12 56.62
C ASP A 699 -71.28 19.71 57.24
N GLY A 700 -70.13 19.34 56.68
CA GLY A 700 -68.80 19.77 57.06
C GLY A 700 -68.16 18.93 58.15
N ASP A 701 -68.69 17.76 58.46
CA ASP A 701 -68.04 16.80 59.35
C ASP A 701 -66.97 16.02 58.58
N ALA A 702 -65.83 15.79 59.23
CA ALA A 702 -64.65 15.19 58.61
C ALA A 702 -64.01 14.16 59.54
N TRP A 703 -63.45 13.11 58.95
CA TRP A 703 -62.53 12.24 59.67
C TRP A 703 -61.14 12.87 59.73
N ILE A 704 -60.53 12.84 60.92
CA ILE A 704 -59.18 13.37 61.11
C ILE A 704 -58.23 12.42 61.80
N GLU A 705 -56.97 12.50 61.38
CA GLU A 705 -55.82 11.90 62.04
C GLU A 705 -55.15 12.99 62.87
N HIS A 706 -55.48 13.06 64.16
CA HIS A 706 -54.98 14.09 65.07
C HIS A 706 -53.67 13.65 65.73
N ILE A 707 -52.55 14.27 65.35
CA ILE A 707 -51.24 13.88 65.86
C ILE A 707 -50.92 14.63 67.15
N LYS A 708 -51.20 14.01 68.30
CA LYS A 708 -50.93 14.58 69.63
C LYS A 708 -49.74 13.89 70.30
N ARG A 709 -48.79 14.70 70.78
CA ARG A 709 -47.44 14.25 71.20
C ARG A 709 -46.72 13.60 70.03
N THR A 710 -46.70 12.28 69.92
CA THR A 710 -46.23 11.54 68.74
C THR A 710 -47.31 10.60 68.20
N THR A 711 -48.42 10.42 68.89
CA THR A 711 -49.44 9.42 68.56
C THR A 711 -50.52 10.01 67.66
N GLY A 712 -50.90 9.27 66.62
CA GLY A 712 -52.10 9.52 65.81
C GLY A 712 -53.37 9.16 66.57
N TYR A 713 -54.46 9.87 66.29
CA TYR A 713 -55.75 9.65 66.94
C TYR A 713 -56.87 9.93 65.94
N LEU A 714 -57.71 8.93 65.69
CA LEU A 714 -58.90 9.09 64.88
C LEU A 714 -59.97 9.88 65.66
N ARG A 715 -60.47 10.96 65.04
CA ARG A 715 -61.52 11.84 65.59
C ARG A 715 -62.41 12.35 64.47
N GLU A 716 -63.59 12.84 64.83
CA GLU A 716 -64.40 13.68 63.95
C GLU A 716 -64.06 15.16 64.18
N PHE A 717 -64.12 15.94 63.11
CA PHE A 717 -63.86 17.36 63.08
C PHE A 717 -64.89 18.08 62.22
N ASN A 718 -65.49 19.15 62.73
CA ASN A 718 -66.38 19.96 61.91
C ASN A 718 -65.63 21.17 61.31
N ILE A 719 -65.52 21.23 59.99
CA ILE A 719 -64.81 22.30 59.27
C ILE A 719 -65.51 23.67 59.38
N ASN A 720 -66.81 23.70 59.71
CA ASN A 720 -67.58 24.93 59.82
C ASN A 720 -67.36 25.65 61.14
N ASP A 721 -67.02 24.98 62.23
CA ASP A 721 -66.81 25.64 63.53
C ASP A 721 -65.52 25.26 64.27
N GLY A 722 -64.80 24.25 63.77
CA GLY A 722 -63.56 23.76 64.36
C GLY A 722 -63.75 22.87 65.59
N SER A 723 -64.95 22.36 65.83
CA SER A 723 -65.25 21.45 66.95
C SER A 723 -64.64 20.05 66.74
N LEU A 724 -64.24 19.40 67.83
CA LEU A 724 -63.60 18.08 67.81
C LEU A 724 -64.33 17.08 68.72
N SER A 725 -64.58 15.88 68.22
CA SER A 725 -65.09 14.75 69.02
C SER A 725 -64.05 14.22 70.01
N ASN A 726 -64.44 13.34 70.93
CA ASN A 726 -63.45 12.55 71.69
C ASN A 726 -62.68 11.58 70.78
N ASN A 727 -61.49 11.15 71.22
CA ASN A 727 -60.68 10.14 70.53
C ASN A 727 -61.49 8.85 70.35
N LYS A 728 -61.60 8.37 69.10
CA LYS A 728 -62.29 7.11 68.79
C LYS A 728 -61.32 5.93 68.78
N GLU A 729 -60.17 6.11 68.15
CA GLU A 729 -59.14 5.07 68.01
C GLU A 729 -57.73 5.68 68.10
N ASN A 730 -56.73 4.87 68.48
CA ASN A 730 -55.33 5.28 68.57
C ASN A 730 -54.57 4.74 67.36
N GLY A 731 -53.84 5.62 66.67
CA GLY A 731 -52.89 5.24 65.64
C GLY A 731 -51.50 5.00 66.19
N GLY A 732 -50.49 4.99 65.32
CA GLY A 732 -49.10 4.81 65.72
C GLY A 732 -48.33 6.10 65.95
N SER A 733 -47.01 5.97 66.01
CA SER A 733 -46.11 7.02 66.45
C SER A 733 -45.38 7.71 65.29
N TYR A 734 -45.67 8.99 65.08
CA TYR A 734 -45.04 9.84 64.08
C TYR A 734 -43.71 10.43 64.54
N THR A 735 -42.80 10.49 63.58
CA THR A 735 -41.57 11.30 63.62
C THR A 735 -41.92 12.77 63.43
N LYS A 736 -41.38 13.63 64.29
CA LYS A 736 -41.68 15.06 64.36
C LYS A 736 -40.43 15.91 64.47
N ASN A 737 -40.59 17.23 64.28
CA ASN A 737 -39.51 18.21 64.32
C ASN A 737 -38.40 17.97 63.28
N ARG A 738 -38.76 17.39 62.14
CA ARG A 738 -37.94 17.27 60.93
C ARG A 738 -38.86 17.12 59.73
N TRP A 739 -38.34 17.42 58.54
CA TRP A 739 -39.04 17.12 57.30
C TRP A 739 -39.09 15.60 57.11
N SER A 740 -40.28 15.11 56.77
CA SER A 740 -40.53 13.72 56.36
C SER A 740 -41.53 13.72 55.22
N ARG A 741 -41.61 12.59 54.51
CA ARG A 741 -42.64 12.33 53.51
C ARG A 741 -43.71 11.47 54.14
N LEU A 742 -44.95 11.75 53.75
CA LEU A 742 -46.14 11.05 54.18
C LEU A 742 -46.91 10.61 52.94
N GLU A 743 -47.39 9.38 52.95
CA GLU A 743 -48.44 8.93 52.04
C GLU A 743 -49.61 8.42 52.88
N LEU A 744 -50.81 8.90 52.55
CA LEU A 744 -52.06 8.54 53.19
C LEU A 744 -52.86 7.80 52.13
N TYR A 745 -53.13 6.54 52.41
CA TYR A 745 -53.99 5.69 51.60
C TYR A 745 -55.39 5.78 52.17
N ILE A 746 -56.35 6.04 51.29
CA ILE A 746 -57.77 6.03 51.59
C ILE A 746 -58.43 5.09 50.59
N ASP A 747 -59.15 4.08 51.07
CA ASP A 747 -59.88 3.13 50.22
C ASP A 747 -61.18 2.72 50.87
N ALA A 748 -62.31 3.19 50.32
CA ALA A 748 -63.66 2.81 50.68
C ALA A 748 -64.00 2.86 52.19
N GLY A 749 -63.28 3.66 52.97
CA GLY A 749 -63.47 3.76 54.42
C GLY A 749 -62.27 3.38 55.27
N ASP A 750 -61.29 2.71 54.67
CA ASP A 750 -60.04 2.35 55.31
C ASP A 750 -59.01 3.46 55.12
N PHE A 751 -58.26 3.74 56.18
CA PHE A 751 -57.26 4.79 56.22
C PHE A 751 -55.93 4.23 56.74
N TYR A 752 -54.89 4.41 55.94
CA TYR A 752 -53.53 4.05 56.31
C TYR A 752 -52.60 5.23 56.12
N THR A 753 -51.65 5.40 57.04
CA THR A 753 -50.62 6.43 56.94
C THR A 753 -49.25 5.79 56.92
N TYR A 754 -48.38 6.28 56.05
CA TYR A 754 -46.99 5.86 55.96
C TYR A 754 -46.10 7.08 56.14
N GLN A 755 -44.99 6.94 56.87
CA GLN A 755 -44.04 8.03 57.08
C GLN A 755 -42.61 7.56 56.90
N THR A 756 -41.83 8.33 56.15
CA THR A 756 -40.38 8.12 56.01
C THR A 756 -39.62 9.43 56.10
N THR A 757 -38.44 9.40 56.72
CA THR A 757 -37.46 10.51 56.65
C THR A 757 -36.57 10.41 55.43
N GLY A 758 -36.60 9.27 54.73
CA GLY A 758 -35.91 9.05 53.46
C GLY A 758 -36.83 9.32 52.26
N GLN A 759 -36.62 8.56 51.20
CA GLN A 759 -37.43 8.58 49.97
C GLN A 759 -38.36 7.36 49.99
N PHE A 760 -39.59 7.49 49.47
CA PHE A 760 -40.42 6.33 49.17
C PHE A 760 -39.82 5.63 47.93
N LYS A 761 -39.53 4.33 48.06
CA LYS A 761 -38.92 3.51 46.98
C LYS A 761 -39.87 2.40 46.54
N GLY A 762 -41.12 2.76 46.25
CA GLY A 762 -42.13 1.85 45.70
C GLY A 762 -42.81 0.93 46.72
N THR A 763 -42.15 0.56 47.83
CA THR A 763 -42.77 -0.30 48.85
C THR A 763 -43.17 0.49 50.09
N TRP A 764 -44.44 0.38 50.46
CA TRP A 764 -44.90 0.74 51.78
C TRP A 764 -44.45 -0.33 52.78
N GLY A 765 -43.82 0.11 53.86
CA GLY A 765 -43.58 -0.75 55.03
C GLY A 765 -44.88 -0.95 55.81
N SER A 766 -44.78 -1.30 57.09
CA SER A 766 -45.96 -1.26 57.97
C SER A 766 -46.50 0.17 58.09
N PRO A 767 -47.83 0.36 58.09
CA PRO A 767 -48.45 1.66 58.31
C PRO A 767 -48.08 2.20 59.69
N VAL A 768 -47.94 3.53 59.80
CA VAL A 768 -47.84 4.25 61.06
C VAL A 768 -49.18 4.16 61.79
N SER A 769 -50.28 4.52 61.14
CA SER A 769 -51.64 4.35 61.64
C SER A 769 -52.48 3.60 60.62
N GLU A 770 -53.38 2.75 61.11
CA GLU A 770 -54.35 1.96 60.34
C GLU A 770 -55.70 2.08 61.03
N TYR A 771 -56.73 2.48 60.30
CA TYR A 771 -58.12 2.60 60.75
C TYR A 771 -59.02 1.94 59.72
N LEU A 772 -59.88 1.01 60.13
CA LEU A 772 -60.67 0.17 59.21
C LEU A 772 -62.18 0.36 59.40
N TRP A 773 -62.94 0.18 58.32
CA TRP A 773 -64.42 0.11 58.30
C TRP A 773 -65.18 1.40 58.65
N TYR A 774 -64.63 2.57 58.32
CA TYR A 774 -65.32 3.85 58.54
C TYR A 774 -66.14 4.27 57.32
N LEU A 775 -67.35 4.80 57.53
CA LEU A 775 -68.22 5.18 56.43
C LEU A 775 -67.61 6.35 55.63
N SER A 776 -67.70 6.24 54.31
CA SER A 776 -67.32 7.27 53.34
C SER A 776 -68.52 7.62 52.48
N GLU A 777 -68.66 8.88 52.09
CA GLU A 777 -69.52 9.25 50.98
C GLU A 777 -68.68 9.34 49.69
N SER A 778 -69.33 9.25 48.52
CA SER A 778 -68.63 9.44 47.25
C SER A 778 -68.33 10.92 47.03
N ASP A 779 -67.13 11.22 46.52
CA ASP A 779 -66.73 12.55 46.07
C ASP A 779 -66.63 13.58 47.21
N GLU A 780 -65.68 13.40 48.11
CA GLU A 780 -65.46 14.28 49.26
C GLU A 780 -64.10 15.01 49.22
N PRO A 781 -63.98 16.23 49.79
CA PRO A 781 -62.73 16.95 49.90
C PRO A 781 -61.78 16.37 50.96
N ILE A 782 -60.51 16.78 50.88
CA ILE A 782 -59.46 16.47 51.86
C ILE A 782 -58.96 17.76 52.51
N GLY A 783 -58.18 17.66 53.57
CA GLY A 783 -57.48 18.84 54.06
C GLY A 783 -56.45 18.64 55.15
N LEU A 784 -55.94 19.78 55.61
CA LEU A 784 -54.83 19.87 56.55
C LEU A 784 -55.16 20.89 57.63
N GLY A 785 -54.68 20.67 58.85
CA GLY A 785 -54.87 21.66 59.90
C GLY A 785 -53.89 21.57 61.05
N GLN A 786 -53.97 22.56 61.93
CA GLN A 786 -53.20 22.67 63.15
C GLN A 786 -54.10 23.03 64.32
N ILE A 787 -54.11 22.19 65.34
CA ILE A 787 -54.90 22.40 66.57
C ILE A 787 -54.16 23.22 67.59
N TYR A 788 -52.95 22.83 67.98
CA TYR A 788 -52.24 23.48 69.07
C TYR A 788 -50.82 23.81 68.69
N LYS A 789 -50.42 25.08 68.85
CA LYS A 789 -49.09 25.62 68.54
C LYS A 789 -48.61 25.18 67.15
N GLY A 790 -47.33 25.34 66.82
CA GLY A 790 -46.84 24.99 65.50
C GLY A 790 -45.50 25.65 65.18
N PRO A 791 -45.21 25.93 63.90
CA PRO A 791 -46.05 25.59 62.75
C PRO A 791 -45.79 24.17 62.23
N ALA A 792 -46.84 23.46 61.81
CA ALA A 792 -46.65 22.39 60.83
C ALA A 792 -46.42 23.02 59.45
N LYS A 793 -45.53 22.43 58.66
CA LYS A 793 -45.16 22.97 57.36
C LYS A 793 -45.32 21.92 56.27
N TYR A 794 -45.66 22.35 55.05
CA TYR A 794 -45.90 21.48 53.90
C TYR A 794 -45.20 22.09 52.68
N ASP A 795 -44.37 21.30 52.00
CA ASP A 795 -43.62 21.68 50.78
C ASP A 795 -44.49 21.45 49.55
N PHE A 796 -45.08 20.25 49.45
CA PHE A 796 -46.08 19.93 48.44
C PHE A 796 -47.11 18.97 49.01
N ILE A 797 -48.26 18.93 48.34
CA ILE A 797 -49.30 17.91 48.50
C ILE A 797 -49.84 17.51 47.12
N TYR A 798 -50.06 16.22 46.93
CA TYR A 798 -50.71 15.67 45.74
C TYR A 798 -51.79 14.65 46.12
N VAL A 799 -52.74 14.46 45.22
CA VAL A 799 -53.70 13.34 45.24
C VAL A 799 -53.58 12.56 43.94
N ARG A 800 -53.41 11.24 44.03
CA ARG A 800 -53.39 10.33 42.88
C ARG A 800 -54.50 9.28 42.98
N LYS A 801 -54.89 8.71 41.83
CA LYS A 801 -55.78 7.55 41.79
C LYS A 801 -55.23 6.42 42.65
N TYR A 802 -56.15 5.64 43.19
CA TYR A 802 -55.77 4.46 43.96
C TYR A 802 -55.10 3.43 43.06
N LEU A 803 -53.83 3.17 43.35
CA LEU A 803 -53.03 2.11 42.76
C LEU A 803 -51.97 1.70 43.77
N ASP A 804 -51.91 0.41 44.10
CA ASP A 804 -50.78 -0.14 44.84
C ASP A 804 -49.56 -0.20 43.92
N ILE A 805 -48.65 0.75 44.13
CA ILE A 805 -47.43 0.89 43.34
C ILE A 805 -46.33 -0.08 43.78
N SER A 806 -46.54 -0.87 44.84
CA SER A 806 -45.56 -1.83 45.33
C SER A 806 -45.37 -3.03 44.42
N ASP A 807 -46.40 -3.37 43.65
CA ASP A 807 -46.37 -4.40 42.62
C ASP A 807 -45.90 -3.89 41.24
N MET A 808 -45.68 -2.58 41.10
CA MET A 808 -45.17 -2.02 39.86
C MET A 808 -43.68 -2.32 39.69
N LYS A 809 -43.37 -3.10 38.67
CA LYS A 809 -42.00 -3.36 38.23
C LYS A 809 -41.52 -2.21 37.34
N GLN A 810 -40.21 -2.03 37.33
CA GLN A 810 -39.54 -1.08 36.46
C GLN A 810 -38.32 -1.74 35.84
N ASP A 811 -38.29 -1.74 34.52
CA ASP A 811 -37.11 -2.07 33.74
C ASP A 811 -36.67 -0.83 32.99
N SER A 812 -35.36 -0.67 32.80
CA SER A 812 -34.86 0.48 32.08
C SER A 812 -33.58 0.16 31.33
N ILE A 813 -33.45 0.73 30.13
CA ILE A 813 -32.28 0.61 29.29
C ILE A 813 -31.92 1.97 28.72
N PHE A 814 -30.61 2.27 28.69
CA PHE A 814 -30.14 3.46 28.00
C PHE A 814 -30.14 3.19 26.51
N LEU A 815 -30.86 4.04 25.79
CA LEU A 815 -30.94 4.04 24.35
C LEU A 815 -30.18 5.26 23.83
N PRO A 816 -29.26 5.09 22.85
CA PRO A 816 -28.93 6.21 21.99
C PRO A 816 -30.21 6.57 21.23
N VAL A 817 -30.72 7.79 21.42
CA VAL A 817 -31.80 8.30 20.55
C VAL A 817 -31.13 8.92 19.36
N GLN A 818 -31.35 8.26 18.23
CA GLN A 818 -30.83 8.66 16.95
C GLN A 818 -31.88 9.54 16.28
N THR A 819 -31.60 10.83 16.14
CA THR A 819 -32.35 11.62 15.15
C THR A 819 -31.85 11.16 13.79
N LYS A 820 -32.72 10.92 12.81
CA LYS A 820 -32.30 10.59 11.44
C LYS A 820 -32.68 11.73 10.52
N ILE A 821 -31.85 12.02 9.54
CA ILE A 821 -32.15 12.92 8.44
C ILE A 821 -31.71 12.21 7.17
N GLU A 822 -32.63 12.05 6.23
CA GLU A 822 -32.37 11.41 4.95
C GLU A 822 -32.19 12.45 3.84
N PHE A 823 -31.27 12.17 2.93
CA PHE A 823 -30.96 12.99 1.76
C PHE A 823 -31.13 12.12 0.53
N ILE A 824 -32.29 12.20 -0.12
CA ILE A 824 -32.70 11.24 -1.15
C ILE A 824 -32.95 11.92 -2.50
N ASP A 825 -32.69 11.19 -3.58
CA ASP A 825 -33.13 11.57 -4.93
C ASP A 825 -34.29 10.65 -5.35
N ASP A 826 -35.41 11.26 -5.79
CA ASP A 826 -36.63 10.58 -6.24
C ASP A 826 -36.97 10.83 -7.74
N ASN A 827 -37.72 9.92 -8.36
CA ASN A 827 -38.18 9.99 -9.73
C ASN A 827 -39.63 10.48 -9.87
N PRO A 828 -39.93 11.48 -10.73
CA PRO A 828 -41.28 11.99 -10.91
C PRO A 828 -42.24 10.93 -11.43
N GLY A 829 -43.32 10.68 -10.68
CA GLY A 829 -44.41 9.82 -11.11
C GLY A 829 -44.99 8.89 -10.04
N ASN A 830 -44.37 8.80 -8.86
CA ASN A 830 -44.89 8.02 -7.72
C ASN A 830 -45.23 8.92 -6.51
N PRO A 831 -46.28 8.59 -5.73
CA PRO A 831 -46.95 9.53 -4.83
C PRO A 831 -46.40 9.60 -3.39
N ASP A 832 -45.30 8.92 -3.08
CA ASP A 832 -44.70 8.77 -1.75
C ASP A 832 -44.17 10.12 -1.25
N HIS A 833 -43.57 10.90 -2.17
CA HIS A 833 -42.85 12.15 -1.90
C HIS A 833 -43.02 13.21 -3.00
N ASP A 834 -44.16 13.22 -3.70
CA ASP A 834 -44.49 14.18 -4.77
C ASP A 834 -43.52 14.21 -5.99
N GLY A 835 -42.58 13.26 -6.11
CA GLY A 835 -41.67 13.12 -7.25
C GLY A 835 -40.45 14.03 -7.23
N ASP A 836 -39.97 14.35 -6.03
CA ASP A 836 -38.95 15.36 -5.77
C ASP A 836 -37.51 14.81 -5.89
N LYS A 837 -36.79 15.22 -6.92
CA LYS A 837 -35.43 14.76 -7.25
C LYS A 837 -34.33 15.02 -6.20
N LEU A 838 -34.54 15.90 -5.22
CA LEU A 838 -33.49 16.23 -4.25
C LEU A 838 -34.16 16.59 -2.93
N ALA A 839 -34.58 15.59 -2.16
CA ALA A 839 -35.35 15.80 -0.92
C ALA A 839 -34.46 15.64 0.32
N ILE A 840 -34.67 16.52 1.29
CA ILE A 840 -34.18 16.40 2.67
C ILE A 840 -35.37 16.01 3.52
N LEU A 841 -35.29 14.87 4.19
CA LEU A 841 -36.37 14.33 4.99
C LEU A 841 -35.97 14.26 6.46
N GLN A 842 -36.94 14.46 7.36
CA GLN A 842 -36.76 14.17 8.79
C GLN A 842 -36.95 12.69 9.11
N ASN A 843 -37.68 12.02 8.24
CA ASN A 843 -37.93 10.60 8.14
C ASN A 843 -38.59 10.36 6.77
N TRP A 844 -38.68 9.11 6.33
CA TRP A 844 -39.40 8.66 5.11
C TRP A 844 -40.87 9.08 4.98
N THR A 845 -41.42 9.92 5.86
CA THR A 845 -42.76 10.49 5.70
C THR A 845 -42.81 12.01 5.81
N ASN A 846 -41.77 12.66 6.35
CA ASN A 846 -41.77 14.10 6.62
C ASN A 846 -40.70 14.82 5.81
N ASN A 847 -41.13 15.49 4.75
CA ASN A 847 -40.29 16.29 3.88
C ASN A 847 -39.97 17.65 4.52
N LEU A 848 -38.68 17.97 4.62
CA LEU A 848 -38.18 19.24 5.18
C LEU A 848 -37.89 20.28 4.09
N ASP A 849 -37.32 19.86 2.96
CA ASP A 849 -37.12 20.68 1.77
C ASP A 849 -36.84 19.81 0.55
N ASN A 850 -37.16 20.31 -0.64
CA ASN A 850 -37.03 19.58 -1.88
C ASN A 850 -36.75 20.48 -3.10
N TYR A 851 -36.04 19.92 -4.08
CA TYR A 851 -35.85 20.54 -5.38
C TYR A 851 -36.33 19.63 -6.51
N ASN A 852 -37.18 20.18 -7.37
CA ASN A 852 -37.70 19.49 -8.54
C ASN A 852 -36.76 19.60 -9.74
N GLY A 853 -36.16 18.47 -10.13
CA GLY A 853 -35.17 18.34 -11.19
C GLY A 853 -35.65 17.60 -12.44
N ALA A 854 -34.84 17.62 -13.50
CA ALA A 854 -35.12 16.92 -14.75
C ALA A 854 -33.91 16.11 -15.24
N TRP A 855 -33.37 15.23 -14.40
CA TRP A 855 -32.25 14.35 -14.72
C TRP A 855 -32.60 12.86 -14.61
N HIS A 856 -31.80 12.05 -15.31
CA HIS A 856 -31.97 10.59 -15.38
C HIS A 856 -31.20 9.90 -14.25
N LEU A 857 -31.87 9.00 -13.52
CA LEU A 857 -31.33 8.30 -12.36
C LEU A 857 -30.60 6.99 -12.71
N ASP A 858 -30.83 6.42 -13.89
CA ASP A 858 -30.09 5.24 -14.37
C ASP A 858 -28.64 5.55 -14.81
N THR A 859 -28.25 6.81 -14.73
CA THR A 859 -26.87 7.27 -14.89
C THR A 859 -26.33 7.76 -13.56
N ALA A 860 -25.04 7.51 -13.31
CA ALA A 860 -24.39 7.91 -12.08
C ALA A 860 -24.41 9.44 -11.93
N GLN A 861 -25.14 9.91 -10.92
CA GLN A 861 -25.23 11.30 -10.51
C GLN A 861 -24.38 11.54 -9.28
N ARG A 862 -23.94 12.79 -9.05
CA ARG A 862 -23.12 13.16 -7.90
C ARG A 862 -23.87 14.10 -6.98
N TYR A 863 -23.71 13.87 -5.69
CA TYR A 863 -24.37 14.66 -4.67
C TYR A 863 -23.40 15.06 -3.56
N GLU A 864 -23.67 16.21 -2.95
CA GLU A 864 -23.01 16.68 -1.73
C GLU A 864 -24.04 17.08 -0.70
N VAL A 865 -23.92 16.53 0.49
CA VAL A 865 -24.61 16.97 1.70
C VAL A 865 -23.60 17.75 2.53
N VAL A 866 -23.89 19.00 2.85
CA VAL A 866 -23.14 19.80 3.82
C VAL A 866 -23.95 19.90 5.10
N VAL A 867 -23.31 19.56 6.22
CA VAL A 867 -23.87 19.70 7.57
C VAL A 867 -23.01 20.67 8.35
N SER A 868 -23.57 21.83 8.67
CA SER A 868 -22.91 22.89 9.42
C SER A 868 -23.62 23.13 10.74
N LYS A 869 -22.89 23.09 11.85
CA LYS A 869 -23.45 23.37 13.17
C LYS A 869 -23.61 24.88 13.37
N VAL A 870 -24.83 25.31 13.68
CA VAL A 870 -25.19 26.70 13.99
C VAL A 870 -25.57 26.84 15.47
N SER A 871 -25.81 28.06 15.95
CA SER A 871 -26.05 28.31 17.38
C SER A 871 -27.23 27.53 17.96
N ASP A 872 -28.25 27.28 17.14
CA ASP A 872 -29.54 26.73 17.53
C ASP A 872 -29.95 25.53 16.64
N GLY A 873 -28.99 24.78 16.09
CA GLY A 873 -29.29 23.62 15.26
C GLY A 873 -28.23 23.19 14.25
N LEU A 874 -28.66 22.48 13.21
CA LEU A 874 -27.90 22.08 12.03
C LEU A 874 -28.43 22.81 10.80
N ASP A 875 -27.50 23.38 10.04
CA ASP A 875 -27.73 23.91 8.69
C ASP A 875 -27.34 22.82 7.67
N LEU A 876 -28.33 22.40 6.90
CA LEU A 876 -28.26 21.27 5.98
C LEU A 876 -28.44 21.75 4.56
N THR A 877 -27.47 21.48 3.70
CA THR A 877 -27.54 21.77 2.26
C THR A 877 -27.30 20.49 1.49
N PHE A 878 -28.24 20.12 0.62
CA PHE A 878 -28.13 18.97 -0.26
C PHE A 878 -28.02 19.45 -1.70
N THR A 879 -26.94 19.09 -2.40
CA THR A 879 -26.58 19.64 -3.70
C THR A 879 -26.44 18.54 -4.75
N TYR A 880 -27.12 18.71 -5.88
CA TYR A 880 -26.92 17.95 -7.11
C TYR A 880 -25.75 18.52 -7.93
N ASN A 881 -24.85 17.64 -8.38
CA ASN A 881 -23.67 17.93 -9.19
C ASN A 881 -22.82 19.11 -8.67
N PRO A 882 -22.36 19.05 -7.41
CA PRO A 882 -21.60 20.13 -6.79
C PRO A 882 -20.38 20.53 -7.65
N ASN A 883 -20.13 21.84 -7.71
CA ASN A 883 -19.05 22.47 -8.48
C ASN A 883 -19.11 22.33 -10.02
N LEU A 884 -20.20 21.83 -10.60
CA LEU A 884 -20.45 21.89 -12.05
C LEU A 884 -21.30 23.12 -12.45
N ASP A 885 -21.54 23.30 -13.75
CA ASP A 885 -22.23 24.50 -14.27
C ASP A 885 -23.76 24.47 -14.07
N ILE A 886 -24.33 23.31 -13.76
CA ILE A 886 -25.75 23.15 -13.40
C ILE A 886 -25.80 22.51 -12.01
N THR A 887 -25.77 23.34 -10.97
CA THR A 887 -25.98 22.92 -9.57
C THR A 887 -27.39 23.25 -9.12
N HIS A 888 -28.01 22.31 -8.43
CA HIS A 888 -29.31 22.51 -7.78
C HIS A 888 -29.19 22.12 -6.32
N GLU A 889 -29.87 22.86 -5.44
CA GLU A 889 -29.75 22.65 -4.00
C GLU A 889 -31.12 22.67 -3.34
N SER A 890 -31.23 21.83 -2.30
CA SER A 890 -32.27 21.87 -1.28
C SER A 890 -31.58 22.23 0.03
N HIS A 891 -32.23 23.02 0.86
CA HIS A 891 -31.65 23.58 2.06
C HIS A 891 -32.68 23.70 3.18
N THR A 892 -32.32 23.25 4.39
CA THR A 892 -33.17 23.36 5.58
C THR A 892 -32.37 23.56 6.86
N LEU A 893 -33.03 24.08 7.90
CA LEU A 893 -32.47 24.23 9.24
C LEU A 893 -33.20 23.29 10.20
N VAL A 894 -32.46 22.43 10.89
CA VAL A 894 -33.01 21.47 11.86
C VAL A 894 -32.58 21.87 13.26
N ASP A 895 -33.54 22.04 14.17
CA ASP A 895 -33.29 22.31 15.60
C ASP A 895 -32.78 21.04 16.31
N SER A 896 -31.52 20.69 16.08
CA SER A 896 -30.83 19.54 16.64
C SER A 896 -29.37 19.89 16.94
N ASN A 897 -28.88 19.54 18.12
CA ASN A 897 -27.49 19.80 18.54
C ASN A 897 -26.80 18.50 19.00
N PRO A 898 -26.48 17.60 18.06
CA PRO A 898 -25.99 16.27 18.41
C PRO A 898 -24.52 16.26 18.82
N ASN A 899 -24.16 15.25 19.61
CA ASN A 899 -22.78 15.06 20.12
C ASN A 899 -21.95 14.09 19.25
N GLY A 900 -22.53 13.57 18.17
CA GLY A 900 -21.89 12.63 17.24
C GLY A 900 -22.84 12.23 16.12
N TYR A 901 -22.27 11.67 15.05
CA TYR A 901 -22.96 11.39 13.79
C TYR A 901 -22.58 9.99 13.31
N GLU A 902 -23.52 9.28 12.72
CA GLU A 902 -23.35 7.99 12.04
C GLU A 902 -23.91 8.15 10.62
N LEU A 903 -23.18 7.67 9.62
CA LEU A 903 -23.54 7.80 8.21
C LEU A 903 -23.95 6.45 7.64
N TYR A 904 -25.10 6.42 6.96
CA TYR A 904 -25.65 5.25 6.31
C TYR A 904 -25.92 5.51 4.83
N ALA A 905 -25.76 4.48 4.00
CA ALA A 905 -26.38 4.43 2.67
C ALA A 905 -27.80 3.86 2.83
N THR A 906 -28.80 4.44 2.15
CA THR A 906 -30.20 4.08 2.37
C THR A 906 -31.02 3.98 1.07
N ILE A 907 -32.07 3.14 1.09
CA ILE A 907 -33.04 2.96 0.01
C ILE A 907 -34.40 2.60 0.61
N ASP A 908 -35.50 3.13 0.06
CA ASP A 908 -36.88 2.76 0.43
C ASP A 908 -37.75 2.60 -0.81
N ASN A 909 -37.47 1.56 -1.59
CA ASN A 909 -38.24 1.29 -2.80
C ASN A 909 -39.39 0.33 -2.51
N ASN A 910 -40.57 0.63 -3.06
CA ASN A 910 -41.73 -0.23 -2.88
C ASN A 910 -41.55 -1.60 -3.58
N PRO A 911 -41.40 -2.72 -2.84
CA PRO A 911 -41.09 -4.03 -3.44
C PRO A 911 -42.22 -4.58 -4.32
N GLN A 912 -43.43 -4.06 -4.17
CA GLN A 912 -44.65 -4.54 -4.82
C GLN A 912 -45.00 -3.77 -6.10
N LYS A 913 -44.45 -2.56 -6.27
CA LYS A 913 -44.67 -1.74 -7.47
C LYS A 913 -43.51 -1.86 -8.45
N ASP A 914 -42.26 -1.69 -8.01
CA ASP A 914 -41.11 -1.76 -8.92
C ASP A 914 -39.76 -2.02 -8.20
N ASN A 915 -39.14 -3.16 -8.51
CA ASN A 915 -37.83 -3.56 -7.99
C ASN A 915 -36.69 -2.77 -8.68
N ASN A 916 -36.33 -1.61 -8.15
CA ASN A 916 -35.22 -0.76 -8.60
C ASN A 916 -34.07 -0.73 -7.56
N SER A 917 -32.88 -1.22 -7.87
CA SER A 917 -31.78 -1.22 -6.89
C SER A 917 -31.00 0.09 -6.92
N ALA A 918 -30.40 0.48 -5.79
CA ALA A 918 -29.49 1.63 -5.71
C ALA A 918 -28.04 1.17 -5.75
N THR A 919 -27.22 1.81 -6.58
CA THR A 919 -25.77 1.55 -6.63
C THR A 919 -25.00 2.84 -6.35
N PHE A 920 -24.36 2.89 -5.20
CA PHE A 920 -23.37 3.90 -4.85
C PHE A 920 -22.02 3.47 -5.40
N HIS A 921 -21.48 4.23 -6.35
CA HIS A 921 -20.14 3.97 -6.87
C HIS A 921 -19.03 4.44 -5.94
N TRP A 922 -19.36 5.29 -4.97
CA TRP A 922 -18.50 5.70 -3.88
C TRP A 922 -19.28 6.61 -2.92
N ILE A 923 -18.88 6.62 -1.66
CA ILE A 923 -19.38 7.52 -0.61
C ILE A 923 -18.16 8.00 0.20
N VAL A 924 -18.05 9.30 0.45
CA VAL A 924 -16.95 9.90 1.24
C VAL A 924 -17.48 10.96 2.19
N ALA A 925 -16.83 11.13 3.34
CA ALA A 925 -17.09 12.25 4.24
C ALA A 925 -15.82 12.82 4.88
N ALA A 926 -15.80 14.14 5.08
CA ALA A 926 -14.67 14.86 5.67
C ALA A 926 -15.11 16.21 6.29
N PRO A 927 -14.26 16.83 7.14
CA PRO A 927 -14.57 18.12 7.76
C PRO A 927 -14.91 19.23 6.74
N TYR A 928 -15.82 20.12 7.12
CA TYR A 928 -16.26 21.27 6.34
C TYR A 928 -16.05 22.57 7.17
N PRO A 929 -15.66 23.70 6.56
CA PRO A 929 -15.44 23.92 5.13
C PRO A 929 -14.11 23.35 4.62
N TYR A 930 -14.13 22.75 3.44
CA TYR A 930 -12.91 22.51 2.65
C TYR A 930 -12.61 23.71 1.77
N ASN A 931 -11.35 23.87 1.37
CA ASN A 931 -10.94 24.96 0.49
C ASN A 931 -10.95 24.51 -0.97
N THR A 932 -11.45 25.37 -1.85
CA THR A 932 -11.48 25.14 -3.30
C THR A 932 -10.49 26.05 -4.02
N TYR A 933 -9.75 25.50 -4.98
CA TYR A 933 -8.79 26.24 -5.79
C TYR A 933 -9.04 26.02 -7.29
N THR A 934 -9.14 27.11 -8.03
CA THR A 934 -9.28 27.11 -9.50
C THR A 934 -7.94 27.33 -10.19
N ASP A 935 -7.85 27.02 -11.48
CA ASP A 935 -6.63 27.25 -12.29
C ASP A 935 -6.03 28.64 -12.13
N SER A 936 -6.87 29.67 -12.00
CA SER A 936 -6.44 31.07 -11.86
C SER A 936 -5.67 31.35 -10.57
N GLN A 937 -5.85 30.52 -9.54
CA GLN A 937 -5.22 30.63 -8.23
C GLN A 937 -3.98 29.74 -8.11
N LEU A 938 -3.79 28.80 -9.04
CA LEU A 938 -2.67 27.88 -9.07
C LEU A 938 -1.52 28.47 -9.86
N THR A 939 -0.29 28.26 -9.39
CA THR A 939 0.90 28.52 -10.20
C THR A 939 1.35 27.21 -10.83
N ILE A 940 1.15 27.08 -12.14
CA ILE A 940 1.51 25.88 -12.91
C ILE A 940 2.67 26.22 -13.84
N THR A 941 3.72 25.41 -13.82
CA THR A 941 4.84 25.56 -14.76
C THR A 941 4.50 24.96 -16.13
N PRO A 942 5.22 25.30 -17.21
CA PRO A 942 5.13 24.53 -18.45
C PRO A 942 5.43 23.05 -18.20
N SER A 943 4.70 22.15 -18.87
CA SER A 943 4.94 20.72 -18.76
C SER A 943 6.33 20.33 -19.26
N GLU A 944 7.03 19.56 -18.44
CA GLU A 944 8.26 18.85 -18.78
C GLU A 944 7.88 17.45 -19.28
N SER A 945 8.48 16.95 -20.36
CA SER A 945 8.33 15.54 -20.73
C SER A 945 9.25 14.67 -19.87
N LEU A 946 8.79 13.47 -19.51
CA LEU A 946 9.60 12.35 -19.04
C LEU A 946 10.89 12.37 -19.83
N PRO A 947 12.04 12.53 -19.17
CA PRO A 947 13.31 12.28 -19.79
C PRO A 947 13.19 10.84 -20.26
N SER A 948 13.00 10.67 -21.57
CA SER A 948 12.74 9.38 -22.20
C SER A 948 13.58 8.32 -21.50
N SER A 949 12.96 7.32 -20.86
CA SER A 949 13.68 6.14 -20.40
C SER A 949 14.06 5.24 -21.58
N GLY A 950 14.43 5.84 -22.71
CA GLY A 950 15.57 5.44 -23.53
C GLY A 950 16.70 6.42 -23.24
N GLY A 951 17.32 6.30 -22.07
CA GLY A 951 18.33 7.24 -21.64
C GLY A 951 19.08 6.88 -20.37
N GLY A 952 19.18 5.58 -20.05
CA GLY A 952 20.18 5.00 -19.15
C GLY A 952 20.71 5.98 -18.11
N TYR A 953 21.78 6.74 -18.19
CA TYR A 953 22.85 6.79 -19.16
C TYR A 953 22.40 6.61 -20.61
N SER A 954 22.06 7.70 -21.30
CA SER A 954 22.87 7.95 -22.47
C SER A 954 24.21 8.46 -21.93
N THR A 955 25.10 7.61 -21.40
CA THR A 955 26.18 7.17 -22.28
C THR A 955 25.60 7.03 -23.66
N ALA A 956 25.73 8.06 -24.51
CA ALA A 956 25.71 7.79 -25.93
C ALA A 956 26.76 6.70 -26.08
N ARG A 957 26.31 5.45 -26.19
CA ARG A 957 27.20 4.32 -26.29
C ARG A 957 27.62 4.32 -27.73
N VAL A 958 28.68 5.06 -27.98
CA VAL A 958 29.34 5.01 -29.26
C VAL A 958 30.02 3.66 -29.31
N TYR A 959 29.37 2.73 -30.00
CA TYR A 959 29.99 1.47 -30.38
C TYR A 959 30.83 1.74 -31.61
N ASP A 960 32.13 1.48 -31.52
CA ASP A 960 32.92 1.30 -32.73
C ASP A 960 32.55 -0.06 -33.33
N ILE A 961 31.57 -0.05 -34.23
CA ILE A 961 31.15 -1.26 -34.96
C ILE A 961 31.96 -1.48 -36.24
N GLN A 962 32.91 -0.57 -36.56
CA GLN A 962 33.74 -0.72 -37.75
C GLN A 962 34.60 -2.00 -37.70
N PRO A 963 35.22 -2.40 -36.57
CA PRO A 963 35.90 -3.69 -36.46
C PRO A 963 35.01 -4.90 -36.77
N PHE A 964 33.72 -4.84 -36.41
CA PHE A 964 32.76 -5.89 -36.72
C PHE A 964 32.45 -5.93 -38.22
N ILE A 965 32.19 -4.76 -38.83
CA ILE A 965 31.98 -4.61 -40.28
C ILE A 965 33.20 -5.13 -41.07
N ASP A 966 34.40 -4.69 -40.69
CA ASP A 966 35.67 -5.11 -41.29
C ASP A 966 35.84 -6.63 -41.21
N CYS A 967 35.48 -7.24 -40.08
CA CYS A 967 35.54 -8.68 -39.90
C CYS A 967 34.53 -9.46 -40.75
N ILE A 968 33.30 -8.95 -40.93
CA ILE A 968 32.33 -9.58 -41.84
C ILE A 968 32.83 -9.47 -43.29
N GLN A 969 33.27 -8.29 -43.72
CA GLN A 969 33.79 -8.06 -45.07
C GLN A 969 35.04 -8.90 -45.35
N ALA A 970 35.91 -9.10 -44.35
CA ALA A 970 37.08 -9.94 -44.43
C ALA A 970 36.81 -11.43 -44.10
N GLN A 971 35.53 -11.83 -44.00
CA GLN A 971 35.08 -13.20 -43.77
C GLN A 971 35.72 -13.88 -42.54
N LYS A 972 35.87 -13.14 -41.44
CA LYS A 972 36.44 -13.62 -40.16
C LYS A 972 35.44 -14.40 -39.30
N TYR A 973 35.97 -15.09 -38.30
CA TYR A 973 35.22 -15.90 -37.34
C TYR A 973 35.09 -15.22 -35.98
N PHE A 974 34.00 -15.54 -35.28
CA PHE A 974 33.66 -15.10 -33.94
C PHE A 974 33.51 -16.31 -33.01
N GLY A 975 34.02 -16.18 -31.79
CA GLY A 975 33.85 -17.15 -30.72
C GLY A 975 32.58 -16.88 -29.93
N VAL A 976 31.66 -17.85 -29.91
CA VAL A 976 30.32 -17.66 -29.36
C VAL A 976 29.79 -18.92 -28.64
N PRO A 977 29.05 -18.75 -27.53
CA PRO A 977 28.51 -19.88 -26.79
C PRO A 977 27.38 -20.61 -27.54
N GLY A 978 27.36 -21.94 -27.40
CA GLY A 978 26.33 -22.82 -27.95
C GLY A 978 26.40 -23.08 -29.46
N ALA A 979 27.34 -22.46 -30.18
CA ALA A 979 27.65 -22.84 -31.57
C ALA A 979 28.62 -24.03 -31.61
N PRO A 980 28.66 -24.81 -32.70
CA PRO A 980 29.61 -25.92 -32.82
C PRO A 980 31.06 -25.47 -32.76
N SER A 981 31.81 -26.09 -31.86
CA SER A 981 33.25 -25.98 -31.73
C SER A 981 33.97 -26.61 -32.92
N PHE A 982 35.28 -26.37 -33.03
CA PHE A 982 36.10 -27.02 -34.05
C PHE A 982 36.02 -28.56 -34.00
N PHE A 983 35.86 -29.15 -32.82
CA PHE A 983 35.74 -30.61 -32.66
C PHE A 983 34.41 -31.14 -33.21
N GLU A 984 33.33 -30.40 -32.95
CA GLU A 984 32.01 -30.72 -33.49
C GLU A 984 31.98 -30.50 -35.01
N ARG A 985 32.72 -29.51 -35.53
CA ARG A 985 32.87 -29.29 -36.98
C ARG A 985 33.61 -30.43 -37.68
N LEU A 986 34.63 -31.00 -37.05
CA LEU A 986 35.28 -32.24 -37.50
C LEU A 986 34.31 -33.45 -37.48
N GLU A 987 33.30 -33.42 -36.60
CA GLU A 987 32.20 -34.38 -36.50
C GLU A 987 30.99 -34.00 -37.37
N GLY A 988 31.15 -33.05 -38.30
CA GLY A 988 30.11 -32.70 -39.29
C GLY A 988 29.06 -31.71 -38.77
N GLY A 989 29.35 -31.04 -37.65
CA GLY A 989 28.46 -30.12 -36.97
C GLY A 989 27.50 -30.81 -35.98
N ASP A 990 27.70 -32.11 -35.70
CA ASP A 990 26.92 -32.83 -34.68
C ASP A 990 27.24 -32.27 -33.28
N THR A 991 26.20 -31.92 -32.53
CA THR A 991 26.30 -31.35 -31.17
C THR A 991 26.02 -32.39 -30.08
N THR A 992 25.88 -33.67 -30.43
CA THR A 992 25.74 -34.79 -29.48
C THR A 992 26.83 -34.77 -28.40
N ASN A 993 28.06 -34.43 -28.77
CA ASN A 993 29.21 -34.36 -27.85
C ASN A 993 29.40 -32.99 -27.17
N ARG A 994 28.54 -31.99 -27.44
CA ARG A 994 28.71 -30.60 -26.95
C ARG A 994 28.93 -30.50 -25.45
N ALA A 995 28.05 -31.11 -24.67
CA ALA A 995 28.13 -31.07 -23.20
C ALA A 995 29.38 -31.77 -22.65
N TYR A 996 29.93 -32.74 -23.39
CA TYR A 996 31.21 -33.36 -23.05
C TYR A 996 32.36 -32.38 -23.33
N TYR A 997 32.38 -31.73 -24.50
CA TYR A 997 33.41 -30.75 -24.86
C TYR A 997 33.38 -29.49 -24.01
N GLU A 998 32.22 -28.92 -23.69
CA GLU A 998 32.08 -27.76 -22.81
C GLU A 998 32.59 -28.07 -21.39
N ARG A 999 32.30 -29.26 -20.84
CA ARG A 999 32.81 -29.68 -19.53
C ARG A 999 34.33 -29.88 -19.53
N MET A 1000 34.88 -30.45 -20.60
CA MET A 1000 36.33 -30.57 -20.75
C MET A 1000 36.99 -29.20 -20.86
N ALA A 1001 36.50 -28.34 -21.74
CA ALA A 1001 37.00 -26.99 -21.93
C ALA A 1001 36.93 -26.19 -20.63
N ALA A 1002 35.82 -26.26 -19.90
CA ALA A 1002 35.66 -25.65 -18.58
C ALA A 1002 36.79 -26.02 -17.61
N LYS A 1003 37.12 -27.31 -17.51
CA LYS A 1003 38.18 -27.81 -16.63
C LYS A 1003 39.56 -27.36 -17.11
N MET A 1004 39.78 -27.31 -18.42
CA MET A 1004 41.08 -26.90 -18.97
C MET A 1004 41.29 -25.38 -18.90
N GLN A 1005 40.24 -24.59 -19.13
CA GLN A 1005 40.27 -23.13 -18.96
C GLN A 1005 40.56 -22.74 -17.51
N GLU A 1006 40.02 -23.46 -16.53
CA GLU A 1006 40.36 -23.24 -15.11
C GLU A 1006 41.85 -23.43 -14.83
N ALA A 1007 42.45 -24.46 -15.43
CA ALA A 1007 43.88 -24.73 -15.28
C ALA A 1007 44.79 -23.76 -16.05
N VAL A 1008 44.36 -23.26 -17.22
CA VAL A 1008 45.18 -22.43 -18.13
C VAL A 1008 44.93 -20.92 -17.96
N TYR A 1009 43.66 -20.52 -17.82
CA TYR A 1009 43.22 -19.13 -17.74
C TYR A 1009 42.68 -18.71 -16.36
N GLY A 1010 42.61 -19.63 -15.37
CA GLY A 1010 42.07 -19.34 -14.05
C GLY A 1010 40.55 -19.13 -14.07
N ALA A 1011 40.07 -18.02 -13.52
CA ALA A 1011 38.63 -17.74 -13.43
C ALA A 1011 37.98 -17.34 -14.78
N ALA A 1012 38.77 -17.01 -15.80
CA ALA A 1012 38.25 -16.56 -17.08
C ALA A 1012 37.59 -17.70 -17.86
N ARG A 1013 36.44 -17.42 -18.47
CA ARG A 1013 35.66 -18.37 -19.28
C ARG A 1013 35.48 -17.85 -20.69
N TYR A 1014 35.90 -18.65 -21.67
CA TYR A 1014 35.74 -18.34 -23.09
C TYR A 1014 34.82 -19.37 -23.76
N PRO A 1015 34.02 -18.98 -24.76
CA PRO A 1015 33.27 -19.94 -25.54
C PRO A 1015 34.21 -20.85 -26.34
N ILE A 1016 33.73 -22.04 -26.69
CA ILE A 1016 34.43 -22.98 -27.60
C ILE A 1016 33.80 -23.03 -29.00
N GLY A 1017 32.60 -22.46 -29.15
CA GLY A 1017 31.87 -22.46 -30.40
C GLY A 1017 32.43 -21.46 -31.39
N LEU A 1018 32.37 -21.80 -32.67
CA LEU A 1018 32.76 -20.92 -33.78
C LEU A 1018 31.52 -20.52 -34.56
N ILE A 1019 31.43 -19.24 -34.93
CA ILE A 1019 30.50 -18.72 -35.93
C ILE A 1019 31.27 -17.92 -36.97
N SER A 1020 30.75 -17.91 -38.18
CA SER A 1020 31.23 -17.05 -39.25
C SER A 1020 30.08 -16.36 -39.98
N PHE A 1021 30.37 -15.50 -40.97
CA PHE A 1021 29.39 -14.91 -41.90
C PHE A 1021 29.78 -15.15 -43.36
N ILE A 1022 28.84 -15.60 -44.21
CA ILE A 1022 28.96 -15.78 -45.67
C ILE A 1022 27.93 -14.87 -46.34
N LEU A 1023 28.40 -13.99 -47.22
CA LEU A 1023 27.54 -13.10 -48.00
C LEU A 1023 27.07 -13.82 -49.27
N PRO A 1024 25.77 -13.80 -49.64
CA PRO A 1024 25.25 -14.59 -50.77
C PRO A 1024 25.87 -14.29 -52.12
N LYS A 1025 26.36 -13.06 -52.34
CA LYS A 1025 27.00 -12.67 -53.60
C LYS A 1025 28.41 -13.27 -53.78
N ASP A 1026 28.99 -13.79 -52.70
CA ASP A 1026 30.28 -14.49 -52.74
C ASP A 1026 30.09 -15.98 -53.08
N LEU A 1027 28.83 -16.45 -53.21
CA LEU A 1027 28.51 -17.82 -53.60
C LEU A 1027 28.29 -17.94 -55.11
N PRO A 1028 28.93 -18.93 -55.76
CA PRO A 1028 28.57 -19.35 -57.10
C PRO A 1028 27.06 -19.67 -57.21
N PRO A 1029 26.38 -19.33 -58.33
CA PRO A 1029 24.93 -19.52 -58.49
C PRO A 1029 24.45 -20.97 -58.28
N ASN A 1030 25.31 -21.95 -58.54
CA ASN A 1030 25.05 -23.38 -58.34
C ASN A 1030 25.12 -23.83 -56.86
N LEU A 1031 25.53 -22.94 -55.95
CA LEU A 1031 25.54 -23.15 -54.50
C LEU A 1031 24.40 -22.42 -53.78
N ASN A 1032 23.49 -21.77 -54.52
CA ASN A 1032 22.29 -21.12 -53.95
C ASN A 1032 21.35 -22.09 -53.22
N PHE A 1033 21.43 -23.41 -53.45
CA PHE A 1033 20.66 -24.39 -52.66
C PHE A 1033 21.08 -24.42 -51.19
N LEU A 1034 22.33 -24.04 -50.89
CA LEU A 1034 22.82 -23.97 -49.52
C LEU A 1034 22.08 -22.88 -48.73
N VAL A 1035 21.56 -21.85 -49.42
CA VAL A 1035 20.69 -20.82 -48.85
C VAL A 1035 19.49 -21.39 -48.11
N ARG A 1036 18.99 -22.55 -48.55
CA ARG A 1036 17.71 -23.13 -48.10
C ARG A 1036 17.83 -24.43 -47.28
N LYS A 1037 19.03 -24.97 -47.05
CA LYS A 1037 19.25 -26.25 -46.33
C LYS A 1037 20.16 -26.10 -45.09
N GLN A 1038 19.94 -25.04 -44.32
CA GLN A 1038 20.83 -24.61 -43.24
C GLN A 1038 20.98 -25.67 -42.12
N PRO A 1039 22.19 -26.11 -41.78
CA PRO A 1039 22.46 -26.72 -40.48
C PRO A 1039 22.59 -25.60 -39.42
N ALA A 1040 22.07 -25.85 -38.21
CA ALA A 1040 21.98 -24.90 -37.08
C ALA A 1040 23.35 -24.39 -36.51
N ALA A 1041 24.44 -24.59 -37.24
CA ALA A 1041 25.82 -24.38 -36.82
C ALA A 1041 26.40 -23.01 -37.21
N ASP A 1042 26.11 -22.54 -38.43
CA ASP A 1042 26.54 -21.27 -39.00
C ASP A 1042 25.33 -20.55 -39.60
N TYR A 1043 24.96 -19.41 -39.05
CA TYR A 1043 23.76 -18.66 -39.45
C TYR A 1043 24.02 -17.80 -40.69
N ILE A 1044 24.23 -18.41 -41.86
CA ILE A 1044 24.61 -17.58 -43.00
C ILE A 1044 24.33 -18.20 -44.35
N TYR A 1045 23.15 -17.85 -44.82
CA TYR A 1045 22.94 -17.44 -46.19
C TYR A 1045 21.95 -16.28 -46.19
N LEU A 1046 22.41 -15.11 -45.73
CA LEU A 1046 21.58 -13.92 -45.60
C LEU A 1046 21.33 -13.32 -46.98
N ASP A 1047 20.30 -13.77 -47.71
CA ASP A 1047 19.66 -12.88 -48.70
C ASP A 1047 19.07 -11.71 -47.92
N TYR A 1048 19.90 -10.72 -47.61
CA TYR A 1048 19.62 -9.61 -46.71
C TYR A 1048 18.39 -8.81 -47.12
N ARG A 1049 17.97 -8.92 -48.39
CA ARG A 1049 16.77 -8.28 -48.92
C ARG A 1049 15.48 -9.05 -48.61
N ASN A 1050 15.55 -10.38 -48.47
CA ASN A 1050 14.40 -11.26 -48.20
C ASN A 1050 14.46 -11.96 -46.82
N TYR A 1051 15.54 -11.77 -46.07
CA TYR A 1051 15.73 -12.43 -44.77
C TYR A 1051 14.62 -12.17 -43.73
N PRO A 1052 14.03 -10.95 -43.65
CA PRO A 1052 12.89 -10.71 -42.75
C PRO A 1052 11.65 -11.55 -43.07
N SER A 1053 11.48 -11.99 -44.33
CA SER A 1053 10.38 -12.89 -44.72
C SER A 1053 10.66 -14.38 -44.46
N ASP A 1054 11.94 -14.76 -44.35
CA ASP A 1054 12.35 -16.15 -44.09
C ASP A 1054 12.50 -16.46 -42.59
N ASP A 1055 12.85 -15.46 -41.76
CA ASP A 1055 12.84 -15.53 -40.30
C ASP A 1055 12.15 -14.28 -39.71
N PRO A 1056 10.88 -14.38 -39.25
CA PRO A 1056 10.12 -13.22 -38.77
C PRO A 1056 10.69 -12.58 -37.51
N ASN A 1057 11.66 -13.21 -36.83
CA ASN A 1057 12.32 -12.66 -35.65
C ASN A 1057 13.57 -11.84 -35.98
N ALA A 1058 13.99 -11.76 -37.25
CA ALA A 1058 15.17 -11.00 -37.65
C ALA A 1058 14.91 -9.49 -37.56
N LYS A 1059 15.85 -8.75 -36.95
CA LYS A 1059 15.80 -7.28 -36.80
C LYS A 1059 16.98 -6.63 -37.53
N LYS A 1060 16.77 -5.40 -38.01
CA LYS A 1060 17.80 -4.60 -38.68
C LYS A 1060 18.86 -4.18 -37.67
N VAL A 1061 20.14 -4.23 -38.05
CA VAL A 1061 21.25 -3.73 -37.23
C VAL A 1061 21.48 -2.25 -37.54
N TYR A 1062 21.19 -1.39 -36.58
CA TYR A 1062 21.43 0.05 -36.63
C TYR A 1062 22.93 0.40 -36.52
N GLY A 1063 23.33 1.52 -37.13
CA GLY A 1063 24.72 1.98 -37.17
C GLY A 1063 25.47 1.68 -38.48
N ILE A 1064 24.97 0.77 -39.32
CA ILE A 1064 25.50 0.50 -40.66
C ILE A 1064 24.85 1.47 -41.66
N SER A 1065 25.55 2.55 -42.05
CA SER A 1065 25.03 3.59 -42.95
C SER A 1065 25.59 3.47 -44.37
N THR A 1066 24.76 3.76 -45.37
CA THR A 1066 25.10 3.81 -46.80
C THR A 1066 26.03 4.96 -47.20
N ASN A 1067 26.23 5.98 -46.32
CA ASN A 1067 26.95 7.22 -46.67
C ASN A 1067 28.23 7.49 -45.84
N GLY A 1068 28.72 6.50 -45.10
CA GLY A 1068 29.89 6.59 -44.21
C GLY A 1068 31.27 6.47 -44.87
N GLY A 1069 31.46 6.91 -46.13
CA GLY A 1069 32.79 7.02 -46.73
C GLY A 1069 33.54 5.71 -47.01
N VAL A 1070 32.97 4.54 -46.76
CA VAL A 1070 33.47 3.27 -47.31
C VAL A 1070 32.65 2.95 -48.55
N SER A 1071 33.19 3.29 -49.72
CA SER A 1071 32.63 2.92 -51.02
C SER A 1071 32.79 1.42 -51.29
N SER A 1072 32.26 0.56 -50.42
CA SER A 1072 32.30 -0.89 -50.62
C SER A 1072 30.88 -1.46 -50.66
N PRO A 1073 30.41 -1.98 -51.81
CA PRO A 1073 29.02 -2.39 -52.05
C PRO A 1073 28.63 -3.73 -51.38
N LEU A 1074 29.22 -4.05 -50.21
CA LEU A 1074 29.18 -5.38 -49.58
C LEU A 1074 28.20 -5.49 -48.41
N LEU A 1075 28.03 -4.43 -47.61
CA LEU A 1075 27.07 -4.34 -46.49
C LEU A 1075 26.36 -2.99 -46.61
N ASP A 1076 25.03 -3.00 -46.68
CA ASP A 1076 24.21 -1.79 -46.76
C ASP A 1076 23.34 -1.63 -45.49
N GLU A 1077 22.48 -0.63 -45.49
CA GLU A 1077 21.55 -0.36 -44.38
C GLU A 1077 20.52 -1.48 -44.14
N ASN A 1078 20.52 -2.57 -44.91
CA ASN A 1078 19.59 -3.70 -44.80
C ASN A 1078 20.27 -4.95 -44.22
N PHE A 1079 21.27 -4.79 -43.34
CA PHE A 1079 21.85 -5.91 -42.60
C PHE A 1079 20.96 -6.31 -41.42
N TYR A 1080 20.56 -7.59 -41.35
CA TYR A 1080 19.66 -8.13 -40.31
C TYR A 1080 20.33 -9.23 -39.49
N LEU A 1081 20.03 -9.27 -38.19
CA LEU A 1081 20.37 -10.37 -37.28
C LEU A 1081 19.16 -10.72 -36.41
N THR A 1082 19.02 -11.98 -36.01
CA THR A 1082 18.04 -12.35 -34.97
C THR A 1082 18.54 -11.87 -33.60
N PRO A 1083 17.64 -11.54 -32.66
CA PRO A 1083 18.00 -11.20 -31.29
C PRO A 1083 18.91 -12.24 -30.62
N ALA A 1084 18.70 -13.53 -30.90
CA ALA A 1084 19.52 -14.61 -30.35
C ALA A 1084 20.99 -14.53 -30.84
N ILE A 1085 21.21 -14.21 -32.11
CA ILE A 1085 22.56 -14.09 -32.68
C ILE A 1085 23.21 -12.79 -32.23
N ALA A 1086 22.48 -11.67 -32.29
CA ALA A 1086 22.99 -10.38 -31.85
C ALA A 1086 23.40 -10.41 -30.38
N ARG A 1087 22.63 -11.05 -29.48
CA ARG A 1087 23.00 -11.21 -28.07
C ARG A 1087 24.29 -11.99 -27.88
N LYS A 1088 24.56 -12.98 -28.75
CA LYS A 1088 25.80 -13.77 -28.71
C LYS A 1088 27.01 -12.98 -29.21
N ILE A 1089 26.83 -12.04 -30.14
CA ILE A 1089 27.92 -11.30 -30.80
C ILE A 1089 28.20 -9.96 -30.11
N PHE A 1090 27.15 -9.18 -29.82
CA PHE A 1090 27.22 -7.84 -29.25
C PHE A 1090 27.01 -7.82 -27.73
N GLY A 1091 26.71 -8.97 -27.12
CA GLY A 1091 26.21 -9.05 -25.75
C GLY A 1091 24.74 -8.64 -25.65
N VAL A 1092 24.12 -8.85 -24.49
CA VAL A 1092 22.69 -8.53 -24.27
C VAL A 1092 22.40 -7.06 -24.56
N GLN A 1093 23.26 -6.19 -24.05
CA GLN A 1093 23.09 -4.75 -24.16
C GLN A 1093 23.38 -4.22 -25.57
N GLY A 1094 24.52 -4.60 -26.17
CA GLY A 1094 24.84 -4.18 -27.54
C GLY A 1094 23.84 -4.72 -28.57
N ALA A 1095 23.22 -5.87 -28.30
CA ALA A 1095 22.14 -6.39 -29.14
C ALA A 1095 20.85 -5.58 -29.03
N SER A 1096 20.49 -5.12 -27.82
CA SER A 1096 19.35 -4.23 -27.62
C SER A 1096 19.58 -2.92 -28.36
N ASP A 1097 20.73 -2.28 -28.10
CA ASP A 1097 21.07 -0.97 -28.65
C ASP A 1097 21.23 -1.01 -30.19
N LEU A 1098 21.82 -2.08 -30.75
CA LEU A 1098 22.03 -2.17 -32.20
C LEU A 1098 20.86 -2.79 -32.97
N LEU A 1099 19.91 -3.49 -32.36
CA LEU A 1099 18.75 -4.06 -33.10
C LEU A 1099 17.43 -3.30 -32.88
N GLU A 1100 17.29 -2.62 -31.76
CA GLU A 1100 16.02 -2.03 -31.34
C GLU A 1100 16.10 -0.49 -31.26
N GLY A 1101 17.32 0.07 -31.20
CA GLY A 1101 17.60 1.51 -31.22
C GLY A 1101 17.96 2.04 -29.84
#